data_AF-A0A5S4FN02-F1
#
_entry.id   AF-A0A5S4FN02-F1
#
_cell.length_a   1.000
_cell.length_b   1.000
_cell.length_c   1.000
_cell.angle_alpha   90.00
_cell.angle_beta   90.00
_cell.angle_gamma   90.00
#
_symmetry.space_group_name_H-M   'P 1'
#
loop_
_entity.id
_entity.type
_entity.pdbx_description
1 polymer ?
#
loop_
_entity_poly.entity_id
_entity_poly.type
_entity_poly.pdbx_seq_one_letter_code
_entity_poly.pdbx_strand_id
1 'polypeptide(L)'
;MAQVVEGFETGTPLVPRTGTWVRATDQKRTGTYSLKTPTVADSGSAECVMTVPAGAQTVTFYARISTEQGSSGANWDPFIFRVGSTEMYRNWGEVGWTQVGPYSVVGATTITFRYQRDSSGGGTSNAIWIDDVVFEVIPPDSEPPAAPPNLRVTSMSPLDVALAWDAATDNTGVAGYGIYKDNIKQGNDQATLTRTLTGLAAGTSYTLAVDAADAAGNRSAKTSITQTTPTPPVAGGEALTRTFLGLTAGRTYVVEIDAIDGVGNRSAKTSLQVSTDNMPPTVPPALRATAVSGTQISVAWNPSMDDITGVAGYGIYLDGVQAAQHSGLGWTFQALTPGQTYTIEVDAVDGAGNRSAKAALTLQAQIDTEPPTVPANLRVTAASPYTLAIAWYASTDPGGLAGYGVHLNGERVGPDQLGVTYTFSDLTPEATYQITVDAADVTGNRSSMAQLTHVAPADLPPAPPTNLRVAAVSYTSFAVAWEAATDDVQVAGYDVSVNGTTVVTSGAALEYAMSELPDDTAYTVRVWAVDHISQRSLTPAELTVTTLNDHDPTVPAFTATADEDSITVAWDTASDDFAVVGYEVTVDGAVVHTTPGVDYSVDGVITRQHTIHGLTAGRTYGVQVLAVDTIGQRSADNTLHVRTTPLPYVPIETPVYRLGDTWAGNARDSFGVDWIVTEAEGWSSSPPVSPTGADLGGMDGAWAGAGRYGPRAIVLSGVAIAPSRMAMLAAKQRLASVIHPRQQAQLRVIDARMARQARVRLADRIETTDQTAHVFQWRIPLMTADPRRYATTPVRAAAVVTSLPGQASMVVTLDGTYSSIPARLRLFGPILDWTITHEETGTVMRSAPGKFVPADTRYSFTIDLGVRQVWGHVPPEVWPEPRPGRSALTGRPAWWMLIPGTNTITLAGEPLPGQPGTPRLALEAYDAWL
;
A
#
# COMPACT_ATOMS: atom_id res chain seq x y z
N MET A 1 30.66 21.23 -58.34
CA MET A 1 29.35 21.90 -58.14
C MET A 1 29.61 23.38 -57.97
N ALA A 2 28.71 24.23 -58.46
CA ALA A 2 28.79 25.68 -58.24
C ALA A 2 27.94 26.05 -57.01
N GLN A 3 28.12 27.25 -56.46
CA GLN A 3 27.35 27.74 -55.32
C GLN A 3 26.58 29.02 -55.69
N VAL A 4 25.34 29.12 -55.25
CA VAL A 4 24.55 30.36 -55.26
C VAL A 4 24.40 30.82 -53.82
N VAL A 5 24.97 31.98 -53.50
CA VAL A 5 25.02 32.51 -52.11
C VAL A 5 24.21 33.79 -52.02
N GLU A 6 23.21 33.80 -51.15
CA GLU A 6 22.44 34.98 -50.76
C GLU A 6 22.87 35.42 -49.35
N GLY A 7 23.74 36.44 -49.31
CA GLY A 7 24.18 37.10 -48.07
C GLY A 7 23.49 38.45 -47.81
N PHE A 8 22.44 38.81 -48.57
CA PHE A 8 21.64 40.03 -48.38
C PHE A 8 22.40 41.37 -48.49
N GLU A 9 23.62 41.36 -49.05
CA GLU A 9 24.48 42.53 -49.19
C GLU A 9 24.04 43.50 -50.29
N THR A 10 23.25 43.01 -51.24
CA THR A 10 22.81 43.79 -52.40
C THR A 10 21.38 44.27 -52.25
N GLY A 11 21.04 45.39 -52.91
CA GLY A 11 19.67 45.95 -52.88
C GLY A 11 18.63 45.09 -53.59
N THR A 12 19.06 44.18 -54.47
CA THR A 12 18.23 43.24 -55.21
C THR A 12 18.64 41.82 -54.82
N PRO A 13 17.75 41.00 -54.25
CA PRO A 13 18.09 39.64 -53.84
C PRO A 13 18.65 38.82 -55.01
N LEU A 14 19.78 38.15 -54.78
CA LEU A 14 20.37 37.17 -55.69
C LEU A 14 19.48 35.93 -55.81
N VAL A 15 18.78 35.59 -54.73
CA VAL A 15 17.73 34.57 -54.71
C VAL A 15 16.37 35.26 -54.55
N PRO A 16 15.44 35.12 -55.53
CA PRO A 16 14.12 35.71 -55.42
C PRO A 16 13.43 35.30 -54.12
N ARG A 17 12.91 36.29 -53.39
CA ARG A 17 12.21 36.08 -52.12
C ARG A 17 10.94 36.91 -52.01
N THR A 18 9.97 36.38 -51.30
CA THR A 18 8.71 37.04 -50.94
C THR A 18 8.46 36.90 -49.45
N GLY A 19 7.55 37.70 -48.90
CA GLY A 19 7.23 37.69 -47.47
C GLY A 19 7.65 38.96 -46.76
N THR A 20 7.55 38.95 -45.43
CA THR A 20 7.59 40.16 -44.60
C THR A 20 8.93 40.44 -43.93
N TRP A 21 9.92 39.56 -44.12
CA TRP A 21 11.24 39.72 -43.53
C TRP A 21 12.05 40.80 -44.27
N VAL A 22 12.75 41.62 -43.49
CA VAL A 22 13.42 42.85 -43.95
C VAL A 22 14.93 42.75 -43.77
N ARG A 23 15.65 43.46 -44.62
CA ARG A 23 17.11 43.56 -44.54
C ARG A 23 17.49 44.42 -43.33
N ALA A 24 18.41 43.94 -42.52
CA ALA A 24 18.77 44.50 -41.21
C ALA A 24 20.28 44.73 -41.10
N THR A 25 20.68 45.72 -40.30
CA THR A 25 22.10 46.04 -40.04
C THR A 25 22.54 45.66 -38.61
N ASP A 26 21.56 45.37 -37.75
CA ASP A 26 21.76 44.79 -36.43
C ASP A 26 21.87 43.27 -36.53
N GLN A 27 22.77 42.67 -35.72
CA GLN A 27 23.01 41.22 -35.71
C GLN A 27 23.19 40.65 -37.14
N LYS A 28 24.28 41.04 -37.81
CA LYS A 28 24.77 40.41 -39.06
C LYS A 28 25.81 39.34 -38.73
N ARG A 29 25.91 38.29 -39.54
CA ARG A 29 26.94 37.26 -39.36
C ARG A 29 28.20 37.65 -40.14
N THR A 30 28.04 37.90 -41.42
CA THR A 30 29.10 38.39 -42.29
C THR A 30 28.64 39.67 -42.99
N GLY A 31 29.57 40.38 -43.64
CA GLY A 31 29.25 41.61 -44.36
C GLY A 31 28.58 42.71 -43.52
N THR A 32 27.61 43.39 -44.13
CA THR A 32 26.91 44.56 -43.59
C THR A 32 25.46 44.26 -43.23
N TYR A 33 24.85 43.25 -43.86
CA TYR A 33 23.40 43.02 -43.76
C TYR A 33 23.07 41.55 -43.51
N SER A 34 22.05 41.33 -42.69
CA SER A 34 21.35 40.04 -42.59
C SER A 34 19.87 40.23 -42.91
N LEU A 35 19.11 39.14 -42.96
CA LEU A 35 17.66 39.19 -43.10
C LEU A 35 16.98 38.93 -41.76
N LYS A 36 16.14 39.86 -41.31
CA LYS A 36 15.46 39.83 -40.02
C LYS A 36 13.95 39.71 -40.15
N THR A 37 13.31 39.03 -39.22
CA THR A 37 11.85 39.08 -39.05
C THR A 37 11.35 40.52 -38.81
N PRO A 38 10.14 40.88 -39.28
CA PRO A 38 9.49 42.10 -38.84
C PRO A 38 9.05 41.97 -37.37
N THR A 39 8.53 43.05 -36.79
CA THR A 39 7.78 42.95 -35.53
C THR A 39 6.53 42.09 -35.75
N VAL A 40 6.42 40.99 -35.00
CA VAL A 40 5.28 40.07 -35.06
C VAL A 40 4.39 40.30 -33.84
N ALA A 41 3.11 40.55 -34.08
CA ALA A 41 2.11 40.68 -33.01
C ALA A 41 1.93 39.35 -32.26
N ASP A 42 1.41 39.41 -31.04
CA ASP A 42 1.08 38.23 -30.24
C ASP A 42 0.12 37.31 -31.02
N SER A 43 0.34 36.00 -30.95
CA SER A 43 -0.34 34.98 -31.78
C SER A 43 -0.16 35.12 -33.30
N GLY A 44 0.80 35.95 -33.74
CA GLY A 44 1.10 36.20 -35.14
C GLY A 44 2.14 35.25 -35.72
N SER A 45 2.35 35.34 -37.03
CA SER A 45 3.51 34.72 -37.67
C SER A 45 4.03 35.54 -38.82
N ALA A 46 5.32 35.42 -39.11
CA ALA A 46 5.98 36.06 -40.24
C ALA A 46 6.78 35.03 -41.04
N GLU A 47 6.66 35.10 -42.36
CA GLU A 47 7.31 34.16 -43.28
C GLU A 47 8.15 34.90 -44.31
N CYS A 48 9.24 34.27 -44.72
CA CYS A 48 10.03 34.59 -45.91
C CYS A 48 10.15 33.32 -46.75
N VAL A 49 9.66 33.38 -47.98
CA VAL A 49 9.74 32.28 -48.95
C VAL A 49 10.77 32.65 -50.00
N MET A 50 11.76 31.79 -50.20
CA MET A 50 12.77 31.94 -51.26
C MET A 50 12.59 30.88 -52.34
N THR A 51 12.80 31.26 -53.59
CA THR A 51 12.78 30.33 -54.72
C THR A 51 14.07 29.52 -54.74
N VAL A 52 13.96 28.19 -54.83
CA VAL A 52 15.11 27.30 -54.98
C VAL A 52 15.71 27.50 -56.37
N PRO A 53 17.02 27.81 -56.51
CA PRO A 53 17.67 27.91 -57.81
C PRO A 53 17.59 26.61 -58.61
N ALA A 54 17.46 26.71 -59.94
CA ALA A 54 17.46 25.54 -60.80
C ALA A 54 18.75 24.73 -60.66
N GLY A 55 18.63 23.40 -60.55
CA GLY A 55 19.78 22.50 -60.37
C GLY A 55 20.33 22.45 -58.93
N ALA A 56 19.73 23.16 -57.97
CA ALA A 56 20.12 23.10 -56.57
C ALA A 56 19.89 21.70 -55.98
N GLN A 57 20.91 21.19 -55.31
CA GLN A 57 20.93 19.89 -54.65
C GLN A 57 20.69 20.05 -53.15
N THR A 58 21.44 20.97 -52.52
CA THR A 58 21.39 21.21 -51.07
C THR A 58 21.27 22.70 -50.77
N VAL A 59 20.79 23.00 -49.56
CA VAL A 59 20.82 24.35 -48.99
C VAL A 59 21.40 24.32 -47.58
N THR A 60 22.25 25.31 -47.28
CA THR A 60 22.67 25.68 -45.93
C THR A 60 22.40 27.15 -45.70
N PHE A 61 22.27 27.56 -44.44
CA PHE A 61 22.21 28.97 -44.06
C PHE A 61 22.67 29.12 -42.62
N TYR A 62 22.87 30.35 -42.15
CA TYR A 62 23.09 30.62 -40.74
C TYR A 62 21.87 31.30 -40.14
N ALA A 63 21.54 30.96 -38.91
CA ALA A 63 20.45 31.57 -38.16
C ALA A 63 20.90 32.01 -36.76
N ARG A 64 20.35 33.14 -36.31
CA ARG A 64 20.38 33.61 -34.93
C ARG A 64 18.94 33.79 -34.47
N ILE A 65 18.62 33.29 -33.28
CA ILE A 65 17.27 33.26 -32.72
C ILE A 65 17.31 34.00 -31.40
N SER A 66 16.43 34.97 -31.21
CA SER A 66 16.20 35.65 -29.93
C SER A 66 14.70 35.65 -29.71
N THR A 67 14.19 34.59 -29.08
CA THR A 67 12.78 34.44 -28.75
C THR A 67 12.58 34.05 -27.29
N GLU A 68 11.36 34.19 -26.77
CA GLU A 68 11.06 33.85 -25.38
C GLU A 68 11.26 32.34 -25.14
N GLN A 69 11.93 31.98 -24.04
CA GLN A 69 12.07 30.61 -23.57
C GLN A 69 11.10 30.37 -22.42
N GLY A 70 10.16 29.44 -22.58
CA GLY A 70 9.21 29.10 -21.52
C GLY A 70 9.89 28.48 -20.31
N SER A 71 9.35 28.74 -19.12
CA SER A 71 9.81 28.24 -17.81
C SER A 71 9.83 26.71 -17.67
N SER A 72 9.28 25.99 -18.65
CA SER A 72 9.16 24.52 -18.71
C SER A 72 9.80 23.89 -19.96
N GLY A 73 10.60 24.64 -20.74
CA GLY A 73 11.13 24.16 -22.01
C GLY A 73 10.09 24.07 -23.14
N ALA A 74 8.88 24.58 -22.92
CA ALA A 74 7.82 24.62 -23.91
C ALA A 74 8.15 25.57 -25.08
N ASN A 75 7.75 25.15 -26.28
CA ASN A 75 8.05 25.78 -27.56
C ASN A 75 7.02 26.87 -27.91
N TRP A 76 7.09 27.98 -27.20
CA TRP A 76 6.13 29.08 -27.34
C TRP A 76 6.35 29.87 -28.65
N ASP A 77 7.62 30.16 -28.97
CA ASP A 77 7.99 31.05 -30.08
C ASP A 77 8.98 30.41 -31.07
N PRO A 78 8.54 29.43 -31.89
CA PRO A 78 9.45 28.71 -32.78
C PRO A 78 9.86 29.50 -34.02
N PHE A 79 11.15 29.44 -34.31
CA PHE A 79 11.67 29.55 -35.67
C PHE A 79 11.60 28.19 -36.37
N ILE A 80 11.09 28.18 -37.59
CA ILE A 80 10.83 27.00 -38.39
C ILE A 80 11.41 27.22 -39.78
N PHE A 81 12.17 26.25 -40.28
CA PHE A 81 12.63 26.22 -41.67
C PHE A 81 12.06 25.01 -42.41
N ARG A 82 11.57 25.25 -43.63
CA ARG A 82 10.92 24.26 -44.48
C ARG A 82 11.54 24.21 -45.88
N VAL A 83 11.57 23.02 -46.45
CA VAL A 83 11.84 22.78 -47.87
C VAL A 83 10.54 22.30 -48.51
N GLY A 84 10.00 23.08 -49.45
CA GLY A 84 8.62 22.93 -49.90
C GLY A 84 7.63 23.04 -48.73
N SER A 85 6.82 22.01 -48.51
CA SER A 85 5.89 21.91 -47.37
C SER A 85 6.50 21.22 -46.15
N THR A 86 7.70 20.64 -46.25
CA THR A 86 8.29 19.77 -45.22
C THR A 86 9.13 20.58 -44.25
N GLU A 87 8.89 20.40 -42.96
CA GLU A 87 9.69 21.01 -41.90
C GLU A 87 11.00 20.27 -41.70
N MET A 88 12.11 21.01 -41.80
CA MET A 88 13.47 20.45 -41.72
C MET A 88 14.18 20.87 -40.45
N TYR A 89 13.83 22.04 -39.90
CA TYR A 89 14.46 22.59 -38.71
C TYR A 89 13.46 23.41 -37.90
N ARG A 90 13.55 23.28 -36.57
CA ARG A 90 12.74 24.00 -35.60
C ARG A 90 13.60 24.29 -34.38
N ASN A 91 13.62 25.55 -33.93
CA ASN A 91 14.35 25.96 -32.74
C ASN A 91 13.73 27.24 -32.14
N TRP A 92 14.02 27.55 -30.87
CA TRP A 92 13.45 28.66 -30.11
C TRP A 92 14.41 29.11 -29.00
N GLY A 93 14.09 30.20 -28.30
CA GLY A 93 14.91 30.76 -27.23
C GLY A 93 16.06 31.64 -27.74
N GLU A 94 17.13 31.75 -26.94
CA GLU A 94 18.34 32.49 -27.31
C GLU A 94 19.39 31.56 -27.93
N VAL A 95 19.56 31.66 -29.24
CA VAL A 95 20.51 30.88 -30.03
C VAL A 95 21.41 31.83 -30.81
N GLY A 96 22.72 31.76 -30.53
CA GLY A 96 23.75 32.46 -31.30
C GLY A 96 23.80 32.00 -32.77
N TRP A 97 24.59 32.68 -33.59
CA TRP A 97 24.77 32.31 -34.99
C TRP A 97 25.20 30.86 -35.15
N THR A 98 24.31 30.05 -35.72
CA THR A 98 24.50 28.60 -35.90
C THR A 98 24.21 28.26 -37.36
N GLN A 99 25.03 27.37 -37.94
CA GLN A 99 24.77 26.86 -39.29
C GLN A 99 23.62 25.86 -39.25
N VAL A 100 22.70 25.98 -40.20
CA VAL A 100 21.53 25.11 -40.37
C VAL A 100 21.62 24.43 -41.75
N GLY A 101 21.40 23.11 -41.78
CA GLY A 101 21.63 22.26 -42.95
C GLY A 101 23.00 21.54 -42.92
N PRO A 102 23.41 20.88 -44.03
CA PRO A 102 22.77 20.91 -45.35
C PRO A 102 21.48 20.08 -45.40
N TYR A 103 20.45 20.64 -46.04
CA TYR A 103 19.20 19.94 -46.35
C TYR A 103 19.06 19.75 -47.86
N SER A 104 18.57 18.58 -48.29
CA SER A 104 18.25 18.33 -49.71
C SER A 104 17.12 19.24 -50.16
N VAL A 105 17.28 19.89 -51.32
CA VAL A 105 16.26 20.69 -52.00
C VAL A 105 15.90 20.11 -53.38
N VAL A 106 16.36 18.89 -53.68
CA VAL A 106 16.08 18.21 -54.94
C VAL A 106 14.56 18.06 -55.13
N GLY A 107 14.04 18.64 -56.21
CA GLY A 107 12.61 18.61 -56.54
C GLY A 107 11.75 19.65 -55.79
N ALA A 108 12.33 20.44 -54.87
CA ALA A 108 11.64 21.54 -54.22
C ALA A 108 11.73 22.83 -55.05
N THR A 109 10.65 23.60 -55.12
CA THR A 109 10.63 24.90 -55.81
C THR A 109 10.84 26.08 -54.87
N THR A 110 10.64 25.89 -53.57
CA THR A 110 10.74 26.95 -52.55
C THR A 110 11.31 26.42 -51.24
N ILE A 111 11.96 27.31 -50.49
CA ILE A 111 12.26 27.15 -49.07
C ILE A 111 11.54 28.24 -48.27
N THR A 112 11.12 27.94 -47.04
CA THR A 112 10.38 28.89 -46.20
C THR A 112 11.04 29.02 -44.84
N PHE A 113 11.33 30.26 -44.46
CA PHE A 113 11.72 30.67 -43.11
C PHE A 113 10.49 31.24 -42.42
N ARG A 114 10.09 30.67 -41.29
CA ARG A 114 8.89 31.07 -40.55
C ARG A 114 9.22 31.33 -39.09
N TYR A 115 8.72 32.44 -38.56
CA TYR A 115 8.68 32.71 -37.13
C TYR A 115 7.21 32.75 -36.69
N GLN A 116 6.85 32.00 -35.64
CA GLN A 116 5.53 32.01 -35.01
C GLN A 116 5.68 32.51 -33.58
N ARG A 117 4.80 33.41 -33.18
CA ARG A 117 4.78 34.00 -31.84
C ARG A 117 3.50 33.62 -31.11
N ASP A 118 3.60 33.35 -29.82
CA ASP A 118 2.46 33.04 -28.96
C ASP A 118 1.84 34.29 -28.31
N SER A 119 0.96 34.10 -27.32
CA SER A 119 0.26 35.20 -26.61
C SER A 119 1.02 35.74 -25.39
N SER A 120 2.23 35.25 -25.10
CA SER A 120 2.96 35.61 -23.89
C SER A 120 3.86 36.84 -24.13
N GLY A 121 3.88 37.75 -23.15
CA GLY A 121 4.47 39.09 -23.28
C GLY A 121 5.88 39.22 -22.69
N GLY A 122 6.66 38.14 -22.59
CA GLY A 122 7.91 38.09 -21.83
C GLY A 122 9.19 38.41 -22.63
N GLY A 123 9.64 39.65 -22.55
CA GLY A 123 11.04 39.97 -22.17
C GLY A 123 12.26 39.72 -23.09
N THR A 124 12.19 39.11 -24.27
CA THR A 124 13.35 39.02 -25.21
C THR A 124 13.11 39.76 -26.54
N SER A 125 14.17 39.94 -27.34
CA SER A 125 14.10 40.63 -28.62
C SER A 125 13.49 39.71 -29.69
N ASN A 126 12.19 39.42 -29.58
CA ASN A 126 11.35 38.56 -30.44
C ASN A 126 11.63 38.69 -31.95
N ALA A 127 12.73 38.08 -32.39
CA ALA A 127 13.28 38.27 -33.71
C ALA A 127 14.23 37.14 -34.10
N ILE A 128 14.19 36.83 -35.39
CA ILE A 128 15.08 35.87 -36.04
C ILE A 128 15.89 36.60 -37.10
N TRP A 129 17.19 36.29 -37.17
CA TRP A 129 18.07 36.72 -38.25
C TRP A 129 18.57 35.50 -39.01
N ILE A 130 18.59 35.59 -40.33
CA ILE A 130 19.25 34.63 -41.22
C ILE A 130 20.30 35.33 -42.07
N ASP A 131 21.37 34.62 -42.37
CA ASP A 131 22.48 35.12 -43.17
C ASP A 131 23.13 33.98 -43.96
N ASP A 132 23.86 34.32 -45.02
CA ASP A 132 24.64 33.40 -45.86
C ASP A 132 23.84 32.15 -46.30
N VAL A 133 22.71 32.34 -47.00
CA VAL A 133 21.94 31.23 -47.58
C VAL A 133 22.67 30.70 -48.81
N VAL A 134 23.24 29.51 -48.72
CA VAL A 134 24.07 28.88 -49.75
C VAL A 134 23.35 27.69 -50.35
N PHE A 135 23.10 27.72 -51.66
CA PHE A 135 22.66 26.57 -52.45
C PHE A 135 23.84 25.95 -53.20
N GLU A 136 24.04 24.64 -53.10
CA GLU A 136 24.93 23.92 -54.00
C GLU A 136 24.17 23.50 -55.25
N VAL A 137 24.62 23.96 -56.42
CA VAL A 137 23.96 23.72 -57.71
C VAL A 137 24.86 22.89 -58.64
N ILE A 138 24.24 21.95 -59.35
CA ILE A 138 24.87 21.34 -60.53
C ILE A 138 24.60 22.30 -61.70
N PRO A 139 25.65 22.81 -62.39
CA PRO A 139 25.44 23.69 -63.53
C PRO A 139 24.67 22.95 -64.63
N PRO A 140 23.72 23.60 -65.31
CA PRO A 140 23.04 23.00 -66.45
C PRO A 140 24.05 22.68 -67.56
N ASP A 141 23.86 21.54 -68.21
CA ASP A 141 24.69 21.15 -69.35
C ASP A 141 24.41 22.06 -70.56
N SER A 142 25.49 22.54 -71.16
CA SER A 142 25.46 23.50 -72.27
C SER A 142 26.30 23.03 -73.45
N GLU A 143 26.95 21.86 -73.35
CA GLU A 143 27.72 21.30 -74.44
C GLU A 143 26.79 20.46 -75.33
N PRO A 144 26.68 20.76 -76.63
CA PRO A 144 25.89 19.93 -77.52
C PRO A 144 26.60 18.61 -77.85
N PRO A 145 25.85 17.52 -78.08
CA PRO A 145 26.42 16.25 -78.53
C PRO A 145 27.25 16.37 -79.82
N ALA A 146 28.13 15.39 -80.04
CA ALA A 146 28.80 15.23 -81.33
C ALA A 146 27.82 14.83 -82.45
N ALA A 147 28.12 15.20 -83.70
CA ALA A 147 27.30 14.79 -84.85
C ALA A 147 27.32 13.25 -85.02
N PRO A 148 26.17 12.60 -85.27
CA PRO A 148 26.12 11.14 -85.37
C PRO A 148 27.04 10.59 -86.49
N PRO A 149 27.99 9.71 -86.18
CA PRO A 149 28.90 9.16 -87.19
C PRO A 149 28.22 8.09 -88.06
N ASN A 150 28.82 7.81 -89.23
CA ASN A 150 28.50 6.66 -90.09
C ASN A 150 27.02 6.52 -90.53
N LEU A 151 26.34 7.63 -90.85
CA LEU A 151 25.01 7.60 -91.48
C LEU A 151 25.07 6.88 -92.83
N ARG A 152 24.26 5.82 -92.98
CA ARG A 152 24.24 4.93 -94.16
C ARG A 152 22.84 4.39 -94.45
N VAL A 153 22.63 3.96 -95.71
CA VAL A 153 21.43 3.23 -96.13
C VAL A 153 21.64 1.73 -95.90
N THR A 154 20.67 1.06 -95.29
CA THR A 154 20.69 -0.38 -95.04
C THR A 154 19.79 -1.17 -95.99
N SER A 155 18.70 -0.57 -96.47
CA SER A 155 17.86 -1.12 -97.53
C SER A 155 17.05 -0.03 -98.22
N MET A 156 16.57 -0.31 -99.43
CA MET A 156 15.83 0.68 -100.23
C MET A 156 14.87 0.01 -101.20
N SER A 157 13.64 0.53 -101.26
CA SER A 157 12.60 0.19 -102.22
C SER A 157 12.25 1.43 -103.05
N PRO A 158 11.43 1.30 -104.11
CA PRO A 158 10.92 2.46 -104.83
C PRO A 158 10.17 3.48 -103.95
N LEU A 159 9.67 3.08 -102.77
CA LEU A 159 8.86 3.93 -101.90
C LEU A 159 9.47 4.15 -100.50
N ASP A 160 10.53 3.44 -100.12
CA ASP A 160 11.06 3.48 -98.76
C ASP A 160 12.59 3.44 -98.74
N VAL A 161 13.21 4.14 -97.77
CA VAL A 161 14.65 4.09 -97.49
C VAL A 161 14.86 3.80 -96.02
N ALA A 162 15.59 2.72 -95.71
CA ALA A 162 16.03 2.40 -94.35
C ALA A 162 17.43 2.94 -94.09
N LEU A 163 17.60 3.63 -92.97
CA LEU A 163 18.83 4.29 -92.52
C LEU A 163 19.35 3.63 -91.25
N ALA A 164 20.67 3.65 -91.09
CA ALA A 164 21.36 3.38 -89.84
C ALA A 164 22.50 4.40 -89.64
N TRP A 165 22.84 4.68 -88.39
CA TRP A 165 23.98 5.49 -88.00
C TRP A 165 24.60 4.92 -86.73
N ASP A 166 25.78 5.39 -86.36
CA ASP A 166 26.43 4.98 -85.12
C ASP A 166 26.14 6.00 -84.01
N ALA A 167 26.27 5.59 -82.75
CA ALA A 167 25.90 6.44 -81.63
C ALA A 167 26.81 7.68 -81.54
N ALA A 168 26.18 8.85 -81.34
CA ALA A 168 26.87 10.08 -80.99
C ALA A 168 27.36 10.02 -79.52
N THR A 169 28.41 10.77 -79.21
CA THR A 169 28.95 10.92 -77.86
C THR A 169 28.68 12.32 -77.33
N ASP A 170 28.54 12.42 -76.02
CA ASP A 170 28.28 13.67 -75.30
C ASP A 170 28.86 13.56 -73.88
N ASN A 171 29.10 14.69 -73.20
CA ASN A 171 29.68 14.74 -71.85
C ASN A 171 28.67 14.31 -70.76
N THR A 172 27.36 14.46 -70.98
CA THR A 172 26.28 14.03 -70.07
C THR A 172 25.36 12.97 -70.67
N GLY A 173 25.39 12.80 -71.98
CA GLY A 173 24.79 11.68 -72.70
C GLY A 173 23.73 12.08 -73.73
N VAL A 174 23.54 11.24 -74.75
CA VAL A 174 22.60 11.50 -75.85
C VAL A 174 21.21 10.94 -75.53
N ALA A 175 20.19 11.80 -75.52
CA ALA A 175 18.81 11.44 -75.22
C ALA A 175 18.03 10.93 -76.45
N GLY A 176 18.42 11.32 -77.67
CA GLY A 176 17.78 10.81 -78.89
C GLY A 176 18.26 11.45 -80.18
N TYR A 177 17.74 10.96 -81.31
CA TYR A 177 18.16 11.36 -82.65
C TYR A 177 17.00 11.94 -83.46
N GLY A 178 17.20 13.13 -84.03
CA GLY A 178 16.27 13.74 -84.98
C GLY A 178 16.56 13.28 -86.40
N ILE A 179 15.56 12.76 -87.11
CA ILE A 179 15.70 12.31 -88.51
C ILE A 179 15.05 13.34 -89.44
N TYR A 180 15.70 13.65 -90.55
CA TYR A 180 15.27 14.68 -91.47
C TYR A 180 15.22 14.15 -92.91
N LYS A 181 14.19 14.60 -93.63
CA LYS A 181 14.05 14.44 -95.09
C LYS A 181 13.98 15.84 -95.69
N ASP A 182 14.91 16.17 -96.56
CA ASP A 182 15.08 17.48 -97.19
C ASP A 182 15.05 18.62 -96.16
N ASN A 183 15.83 18.46 -95.09
CA ASN A 183 15.89 19.35 -93.91
C ASN A 183 14.61 19.48 -93.08
N ILE A 184 13.54 18.76 -93.40
CA ILE A 184 12.31 18.74 -92.60
C ILE A 184 12.37 17.56 -91.63
N LYS A 185 12.18 17.83 -90.32
CA LYS A 185 12.21 16.79 -89.28
C LYS A 185 11.02 15.83 -89.43
N GLN A 186 11.30 14.53 -89.38
CA GLN A 186 10.36 13.45 -89.60
C GLN A 186 9.91 12.85 -88.26
N GLY A 187 9.09 13.60 -87.53
CA GLY A 187 8.52 13.19 -86.24
C GLY A 187 9.39 13.52 -85.02
N ASN A 188 9.11 12.85 -83.90
CA ASN A 188 9.83 13.02 -82.64
C ASN A 188 11.22 12.36 -82.69
N ASP A 189 12.11 12.78 -81.80
CA ASP A 189 13.43 12.15 -81.67
C ASP A 189 13.31 10.66 -81.36
N GLN A 190 14.18 9.86 -81.96
CA GLN A 190 14.21 8.41 -81.82
C GLN A 190 15.36 7.98 -80.92
N ALA A 191 15.13 7.01 -80.03
CA ALA A 191 16.19 6.41 -79.23
C ALA A 191 16.98 5.32 -80.00
N THR A 192 16.46 4.88 -81.16
CA THR A 192 17.08 3.84 -82.00
C THR A 192 18.10 4.44 -82.95
N LEU A 193 19.09 3.63 -83.33
CA LEU A 193 20.15 4.00 -84.29
C LEU A 193 19.78 3.66 -85.76
N THR A 194 18.50 3.37 -85.99
CA THR A 194 17.94 3.04 -87.30
C THR A 194 16.60 3.72 -87.52
N ARG A 195 16.27 4.00 -88.78
CA ARG A 195 14.97 4.56 -89.18
C ARG A 195 14.62 4.23 -90.63
N THR A 196 13.40 3.78 -90.87
CA THR A 196 12.83 3.68 -92.22
C THR A 196 11.96 4.90 -92.51
N LEU A 197 12.27 5.59 -93.60
CA LEU A 197 11.45 6.65 -94.18
C LEU A 197 10.58 6.02 -95.27
N THR A 198 9.27 6.09 -95.10
CA THR A 198 8.29 5.48 -96.00
C THR A 198 7.51 6.53 -96.80
N GLY A 199 6.82 6.09 -97.86
CA GLY A 199 5.98 6.97 -98.68
C GLY A 199 6.78 7.98 -99.52
N LEU A 200 7.99 7.60 -99.91
CA LEU A 200 8.82 8.34 -100.86
C LEU A 200 8.31 8.10 -102.30
N ALA A 201 8.49 9.08 -103.18
CA ALA A 201 8.28 8.89 -104.61
C ALA A 201 9.45 8.10 -105.21
N ALA A 202 9.14 7.20 -106.15
CA ALA A 202 10.12 6.39 -106.88
C ALA A 202 10.96 7.23 -107.86
N GLY A 203 12.20 6.81 -108.14
CA GLY A 203 13.11 7.53 -109.05
C GLY A 203 13.52 8.93 -108.57
N THR A 204 13.29 9.26 -107.28
CA THR A 204 13.43 10.63 -106.75
C THR A 204 14.57 10.70 -105.75
N SER A 205 15.41 11.75 -105.84
CA SER A 205 16.50 12.01 -104.90
C SER A 205 16.04 12.77 -103.66
N TYR A 206 16.43 12.28 -102.48
CA TYR A 206 16.17 12.91 -101.17
C TYR A 206 17.47 13.17 -100.43
N THR A 207 17.55 14.30 -99.72
CA THR A 207 18.61 14.56 -98.73
C THR A 207 18.14 14.05 -97.37
N LEU A 208 18.80 13.04 -96.85
CA LEU A 208 18.45 12.37 -95.59
C LEU A 208 19.49 12.74 -94.54
N ALA A 209 19.07 13.18 -93.36
CA ALA A 209 19.99 13.62 -92.32
C ALA A 209 19.58 13.17 -90.92
N VAL A 210 20.55 13.10 -90.01
CA VAL A 210 20.34 12.81 -88.59
C VAL A 210 21.13 13.80 -87.71
N ASP A 211 20.51 14.29 -86.64
CA ASP A 211 21.19 14.94 -85.51
C ASP A 211 20.95 14.16 -84.21
N ALA A 212 21.86 14.31 -83.26
CA ALA A 212 21.71 13.90 -81.86
C ALA A 212 21.31 15.08 -80.97
N ALA A 213 20.52 14.79 -79.93
CA ALA A 213 20.11 15.71 -78.88
C ALA A 213 20.37 15.09 -77.49
N ASP A 214 20.79 15.89 -76.53
CA ASP A 214 20.94 15.49 -75.13
C ASP A 214 19.64 15.73 -74.32
N ALA A 215 19.68 15.43 -73.02
CA ALA A 215 18.55 15.65 -72.12
C ALA A 215 18.34 17.13 -71.74
N ALA A 216 19.36 17.98 -71.90
CA ALA A 216 19.30 19.42 -71.68
C ALA A 216 18.68 20.17 -72.88
N GLY A 217 18.50 19.49 -74.01
CA GLY A 217 17.93 20.02 -75.25
C GLY A 217 18.97 20.59 -76.22
N ASN A 218 20.27 20.46 -75.93
CA ASN A 218 21.31 20.86 -76.87
C ASN A 218 21.35 19.87 -78.05
N ARG A 219 21.65 20.37 -79.26
CA ARG A 219 21.67 19.57 -80.49
C ARG A 219 22.99 19.67 -81.23
N SER A 220 23.46 18.53 -81.69
CA SER A 220 24.60 18.39 -82.57
C SER A 220 24.36 18.97 -83.98
N ALA A 221 25.43 19.08 -84.76
CA ALA A 221 25.33 19.28 -86.21
C ALA A 221 24.71 18.04 -86.91
N LYS A 222 24.01 18.26 -88.02
CA LYS A 222 23.41 17.18 -88.81
C LYS A 222 24.46 16.45 -89.65
N THR A 223 24.44 15.12 -89.62
CA THR A 223 25.11 14.27 -90.62
C THR A 223 24.13 13.96 -91.74
N SER A 224 24.48 14.17 -93.01
CA SER A 224 23.56 14.01 -94.15
C SER A 224 24.12 13.18 -95.29
N ILE A 225 23.27 12.41 -95.96
CA ILE A 225 23.53 11.69 -97.21
C ILE A 225 22.44 11.99 -98.24
N THR A 226 22.76 11.89 -99.54
CA THR A 226 21.76 12.03 -100.62
C THR A 226 21.50 10.68 -101.26
N GLN A 227 20.22 10.32 -101.45
CA GLN A 227 19.85 9.02 -101.99
C GLN A 227 18.68 9.11 -102.97
N THR A 228 18.81 8.43 -104.12
CA THR A 228 17.75 8.31 -105.14
C THR A 228 17.04 6.98 -105.01
N THR A 229 15.71 7.00 -104.82
CA THR A 229 14.88 5.79 -104.79
C THR A 229 14.85 5.11 -106.18
N PRO A 230 14.81 3.77 -106.26
CA PRO A 230 14.68 3.05 -107.53
C PRO A 230 13.34 3.32 -108.21
N THR A 231 13.26 3.18 -109.54
CA THR A 231 11.97 3.20 -110.26
C THR A 231 11.22 1.87 -110.11
N PRO A 232 9.88 1.85 -110.03
CA PRO A 232 9.13 0.60 -109.88
C PRO A 232 9.21 -0.24 -111.18
N PRO A 233 9.22 -1.58 -111.09
CA PRO A 233 9.01 -2.43 -112.26
C PRO A 233 7.58 -2.24 -112.81
N VAL A 234 7.43 -2.21 -114.13
CA VAL A 234 6.14 -2.04 -114.83
C VAL A 234 5.19 -3.19 -114.49
N ALA A 235 3.97 -2.88 -114.03
CA ALA A 235 3.01 -3.85 -113.49
C ALA A 235 1.88 -4.21 -114.47
N GLY A 236 1.54 -5.50 -114.55
CA GLY A 236 0.25 -5.98 -115.09
C GLY A 236 0.10 -7.52 -115.07
N GLY A 237 -0.87 -8.04 -114.30
CA GLY A 237 -1.36 -9.43 -114.36
C GLY A 237 -1.25 -10.22 -113.04
N GLU A 238 -2.28 -11.01 -112.71
CA GLU A 238 -2.46 -11.82 -111.48
C GLU A 238 -1.20 -12.59 -111.02
N ALA A 239 -1.05 -12.82 -109.70
CA ALA A 239 0.19 -13.28 -109.07
C ALA A 239 0.84 -14.50 -109.77
N LEU A 240 1.89 -14.23 -110.56
CA LEU A 240 2.79 -15.20 -111.19
C LEU A 240 3.81 -15.80 -110.21
N THR A 241 3.55 -15.74 -108.90
CA THR A 241 4.49 -16.13 -107.85
C THR A 241 3.90 -17.23 -106.97
N ARG A 242 4.65 -18.32 -106.79
CA ARG A 242 4.31 -19.43 -105.88
C ARG A 242 5.50 -19.78 -104.99
N THR A 243 5.27 -19.84 -103.68
CA THR A 243 6.28 -20.24 -102.69
C THR A 243 6.21 -21.75 -102.44
N PHE A 244 7.36 -22.42 -102.50
CA PHE A 244 7.50 -23.83 -102.15
C PHE A 244 8.09 -23.92 -100.74
N LEU A 245 7.38 -24.58 -99.83
CA LEU A 245 7.79 -24.77 -98.43
C LEU A 245 8.13 -26.24 -98.18
N GLY A 246 8.99 -26.51 -97.19
CA GLY A 246 9.36 -27.89 -96.79
C GLY A 246 10.38 -28.57 -97.72
N LEU A 247 11.17 -27.80 -98.47
CA LEU A 247 12.29 -28.33 -99.25
C LEU A 247 13.39 -28.86 -98.32
N THR A 248 14.03 -29.96 -98.72
CA THR A 248 15.19 -30.53 -98.01
C THR A 248 16.44 -29.74 -98.39
N ALA A 249 17.23 -29.31 -97.42
CA ALA A 249 18.51 -28.64 -97.61
C ALA A 249 19.50 -29.49 -98.44
N GLY A 250 20.33 -28.86 -99.27
CA GLY A 250 21.37 -29.52 -100.07
C GLY A 250 20.87 -30.24 -101.33
N ARG A 251 19.62 -30.01 -101.75
CA ARG A 251 19.02 -30.68 -102.91
C ARG A 251 18.71 -29.70 -104.02
N THR A 252 19.01 -30.11 -105.24
CA THR A 252 18.56 -29.42 -106.45
C THR A 252 17.13 -29.85 -106.77
N TYR A 253 16.23 -28.89 -106.80
CA TYR A 253 14.86 -29.03 -107.24
C TYR A 253 14.71 -28.46 -108.65
N VAL A 254 13.98 -29.17 -109.51
CA VAL A 254 13.50 -28.62 -110.77
C VAL A 254 12.08 -28.13 -110.54
N VAL A 255 11.88 -26.82 -110.63
CA VAL A 255 10.54 -26.21 -110.61
C VAL A 255 10.10 -26.05 -112.05
N GLU A 256 9.00 -26.68 -112.43
CA GLU A 256 8.42 -26.55 -113.76
C GLU A 256 7.09 -25.83 -113.70
N ILE A 257 6.85 -24.92 -114.63
CA ILE A 257 5.56 -24.24 -114.80
C ILE A 257 5.09 -24.31 -116.25
N ASP A 258 3.79 -24.52 -116.45
CA ASP A 258 3.07 -24.42 -117.71
C ASP A 258 1.79 -23.61 -117.50
N ALA A 259 1.38 -22.86 -118.53
CA ALA A 259 0.12 -22.15 -118.54
C ALA A 259 -0.99 -23.08 -119.03
N ILE A 260 -2.18 -23.00 -118.42
CA ILE A 260 -3.38 -23.69 -118.90
C ILE A 260 -4.42 -22.67 -119.35
N ASP A 261 -5.03 -22.88 -120.52
CA ASP A 261 -6.12 -22.03 -121.00
C ASP A 261 -7.47 -22.39 -120.35
N GLY A 262 -8.49 -21.57 -120.57
CA GLY A 262 -9.83 -21.76 -119.99
C GLY A 262 -10.59 -23.00 -120.46
N VAL A 263 -10.05 -23.77 -121.40
CA VAL A 263 -10.62 -25.03 -121.93
C VAL A 263 -9.77 -26.24 -121.54
N GLY A 264 -8.60 -26.02 -120.92
CA GLY A 264 -7.75 -27.06 -120.34
C GLY A 264 -6.49 -27.39 -121.15
N ASN A 265 -6.17 -26.67 -122.23
CA ASN A 265 -4.94 -26.91 -122.99
C ASN A 265 -3.74 -26.30 -122.28
N ARG A 266 -2.61 -27.03 -122.24
CA ARG A 266 -1.38 -26.62 -121.54
C ARG A 266 -0.28 -26.19 -122.50
N SER A 267 0.47 -25.15 -122.14
CA SER A 267 1.68 -24.73 -122.86
C SER A 267 2.82 -25.76 -122.69
N ALA A 268 3.90 -25.59 -123.46
CA ALA A 268 5.17 -26.22 -123.09
C ALA A 268 5.59 -25.75 -121.69
N LYS A 269 6.13 -26.67 -120.89
CA LYS A 269 6.67 -26.36 -119.57
C LYS A 269 7.98 -25.58 -119.70
N THR A 270 8.17 -24.57 -118.87
CA THR A 270 9.49 -23.98 -118.59
C THR A 270 10.00 -24.50 -117.26
N SER A 271 11.30 -24.72 -117.13
CA SER A 271 11.91 -25.29 -115.94
C SER A 271 13.00 -24.38 -115.38
N LEU A 272 13.08 -24.32 -114.05
CA LEU A 272 14.11 -23.62 -113.30
C LEU A 272 14.71 -24.61 -112.28
N GLN A 273 16.04 -24.78 -112.32
CA GLN A 273 16.75 -25.51 -111.28
C GLN A 273 17.12 -24.58 -110.13
N VAL A 274 16.77 -24.96 -108.90
CA VAL A 274 17.12 -24.25 -107.67
C VAL A 274 17.70 -25.23 -106.66
N SER A 275 18.86 -24.91 -106.10
CA SER A 275 19.49 -25.70 -105.03
C SER A 275 19.27 -25.03 -103.69
N THR A 276 18.91 -25.82 -102.68
CA THR A 276 18.88 -25.38 -101.28
C THR A 276 20.24 -25.58 -100.63
N ASP A 277 20.65 -24.66 -99.77
CA ASP A 277 21.95 -24.68 -99.10
C ASP A 277 21.95 -25.61 -97.87
N ASN A 278 23.02 -26.39 -97.68
CA ASN A 278 23.26 -27.25 -96.50
C ASN A 278 24.71 -27.24 -96.02
N MET A 279 25.56 -26.41 -96.59
CA MET A 279 26.97 -26.36 -96.22
C MET A 279 27.16 -25.27 -95.18
N PRO A 280 27.65 -25.59 -93.97
CA PRO A 280 27.93 -24.54 -92.99
C PRO A 280 29.10 -23.65 -93.44
N PRO A 281 29.12 -22.37 -92.97
CA PRO A 281 30.26 -21.50 -93.15
C PRO A 281 31.57 -22.09 -92.61
N THR A 282 32.69 -21.53 -93.04
CA THR A 282 33.99 -21.82 -92.42
C THR A 282 34.04 -21.35 -90.97
N VAL A 283 34.79 -22.07 -90.13
CA VAL A 283 35.04 -21.67 -88.73
C VAL A 283 35.71 -20.29 -88.69
N PRO A 284 35.28 -19.35 -87.83
CA PRO A 284 35.86 -18.01 -87.73
C PRO A 284 37.39 -18.04 -87.58
N PRO A 285 38.16 -17.58 -88.59
CA PRO A 285 39.61 -17.62 -88.53
C PRO A 285 40.18 -16.52 -87.64
N ALA A 286 41.38 -16.75 -87.11
CA ALA A 286 42.15 -15.77 -86.33
C ALA A 286 41.38 -15.12 -85.17
N LEU A 287 40.63 -15.95 -84.41
CA LEU A 287 40.04 -15.55 -83.14
C LEU A 287 41.13 -15.05 -82.19
N ARG A 288 40.96 -13.82 -81.71
CA ARG A 288 41.87 -13.13 -80.80
C ARG A 288 41.06 -12.39 -79.76
N ALA A 289 41.56 -12.36 -78.53
CA ALA A 289 40.94 -11.62 -77.44
C ALA A 289 41.98 -10.79 -76.69
N THR A 290 41.55 -9.69 -76.09
CA THR A 290 42.36 -8.79 -75.28
C THR A 290 41.58 -8.42 -74.03
N ALA A 291 42.19 -8.62 -72.87
CA ALA A 291 41.62 -8.20 -71.59
C ALA A 291 41.81 -6.69 -71.49
N VAL A 292 40.69 -5.97 -71.54
CA VAL A 292 40.65 -4.50 -71.59
C VAL A 292 40.70 -3.91 -70.17
N SER A 293 40.06 -4.59 -69.23
CA SER A 293 40.08 -4.30 -67.80
C SER A 293 39.80 -5.58 -67.00
N GLY A 294 39.69 -5.48 -65.67
CA GLY A 294 39.23 -6.62 -64.87
C GLY A 294 37.77 -7.01 -65.13
N THR A 295 36.98 -6.11 -65.69
CA THR A 295 35.56 -6.35 -65.97
C THR A 295 35.23 -6.45 -67.46
N GLN A 296 36.24 -6.34 -68.34
CA GLN A 296 36.02 -6.31 -69.79
C GLN A 296 37.05 -7.12 -70.58
N ILE A 297 36.56 -7.92 -71.53
CA ILE A 297 37.38 -8.60 -72.54
C ILE A 297 36.80 -8.27 -73.91
N SER A 298 37.64 -7.76 -74.81
CA SER A 298 37.29 -7.56 -76.22
C SER A 298 37.79 -8.72 -77.05
N VAL A 299 36.95 -9.29 -77.90
CA VAL A 299 37.24 -10.38 -78.81
C VAL A 299 37.02 -9.92 -80.25
N ALA A 300 37.87 -10.37 -81.16
CA ALA A 300 37.75 -10.13 -82.59
C ALA A 300 38.15 -11.38 -83.38
N TRP A 301 37.63 -11.49 -84.60
CA TRP A 301 37.96 -12.56 -85.54
C TRP A 301 38.01 -12.01 -86.96
N ASN A 302 38.47 -12.82 -87.90
CA ASN A 302 38.43 -12.48 -89.32
C ASN A 302 37.15 -13.07 -89.96
N PRO A 303 36.69 -12.54 -91.10
CA PRO A 303 35.46 -13.03 -91.74
C PRO A 303 35.51 -14.51 -92.10
N SER A 304 34.45 -15.23 -91.79
CA SER A 304 34.16 -16.56 -92.35
C SER A 304 33.72 -16.46 -93.81
N MET A 305 33.85 -17.57 -94.54
CA MET A 305 33.42 -17.72 -95.93
C MET A 305 32.32 -18.77 -96.01
N ASP A 306 31.40 -18.58 -96.95
CA ASP A 306 30.27 -19.46 -97.22
C ASP A 306 30.02 -19.52 -98.73
N ASP A 307 29.33 -20.55 -99.23
CA ASP A 307 29.18 -20.81 -100.65
C ASP A 307 27.94 -20.15 -101.28
N ILE A 308 26.72 -20.51 -100.86
CA ILE A 308 25.46 -20.17 -101.54
C ILE A 308 24.74 -19.02 -100.85
N THR A 309 24.51 -19.09 -99.53
CA THR A 309 23.68 -18.09 -98.83
C THR A 309 24.48 -16.97 -98.18
N GLY A 310 25.81 -17.12 -98.06
CA GLY A 310 26.67 -16.14 -97.45
C GLY A 310 26.56 -16.17 -95.92
N VAL A 311 27.59 -15.68 -95.24
CA VAL A 311 27.59 -15.60 -93.77
C VAL A 311 26.59 -14.52 -93.30
N ALA A 312 25.55 -14.94 -92.59
CA ALA A 312 24.53 -14.08 -92.03
C ALA A 312 24.94 -13.47 -90.68
N GLY A 313 25.84 -14.11 -89.93
CA GLY A 313 26.38 -13.58 -88.68
C GLY A 313 27.19 -14.60 -87.89
N TYR A 314 27.41 -14.31 -86.61
CA TYR A 314 28.22 -15.10 -85.69
C TYR A 314 27.51 -15.30 -84.34
N GLY A 315 27.57 -16.50 -83.80
CA GLY A 315 27.20 -16.77 -82.42
C GLY A 315 28.41 -16.57 -81.50
N ILE A 316 28.25 -15.78 -80.45
CA ILE A 316 29.30 -15.47 -79.48
C ILE A 316 28.97 -16.15 -78.17
N TYR A 317 29.95 -16.85 -77.60
CA TYR A 317 29.78 -17.65 -76.40
C TYR A 317 30.81 -17.29 -75.33
N LEU A 318 30.38 -17.27 -74.08
CA LEU A 318 31.22 -17.15 -72.90
C LEU A 318 30.96 -18.37 -72.00
N ASP A 319 32.00 -19.13 -71.71
CA ASP A 319 31.95 -20.38 -70.92
C ASP A 319 30.86 -21.36 -71.41
N GLY A 320 30.72 -21.46 -72.73
CA GLY A 320 29.76 -22.34 -73.40
C GLY A 320 28.33 -21.80 -73.51
N VAL A 321 28.02 -20.67 -72.84
CA VAL A 321 26.71 -20.01 -72.92
C VAL A 321 26.71 -18.98 -74.04
N GLN A 322 25.68 -19.01 -74.89
CA GLN A 322 25.55 -18.01 -75.94
C GLN A 322 25.23 -16.63 -75.37
N ALA A 323 26.17 -15.70 -75.50
CA ALA A 323 26.02 -14.32 -75.06
C ALA A 323 25.28 -13.46 -76.10
N ALA A 324 25.54 -13.68 -77.39
CA ALA A 324 24.92 -12.88 -78.46
C ALA A 324 24.89 -13.59 -79.83
N GLN A 325 24.04 -13.06 -80.72
CA GLN A 325 24.14 -13.21 -82.17
C GLN A 325 24.57 -11.85 -82.74
N HIS A 326 25.63 -11.80 -83.53
CA HIS A 326 26.23 -10.55 -83.96
C HIS A 326 26.74 -10.65 -85.41
N SER A 327 26.52 -9.62 -86.21
CA SER A 327 26.96 -9.59 -87.62
C SER A 327 28.34 -8.95 -87.82
N GLY A 328 28.89 -8.30 -86.79
CA GLY A 328 30.24 -7.73 -86.81
C GLY A 328 31.34 -8.75 -86.57
N LEU A 329 32.60 -8.29 -86.65
CA LEU A 329 33.81 -9.12 -86.54
C LEU A 329 34.50 -9.00 -85.17
N GLY A 330 33.76 -8.54 -84.17
CA GLY A 330 34.23 -8.43 -82.80
C GLY A 330 33.10 -8.19 -81.80
N TRP A 331 33.40 -8.40 -80.54
CA TRP A 331 32.46 -8.29 -79.43
C TRP A 331 33.22 -7.92 -78.15
N THR A 332 32.60 -7.16 -77.25
CA THR A 332 33.20 -6.88 -75.94
C THR A 332 32.30 -7.41 -74.84
N PHE A 333 32.83 -8.34 -74.06
CA PHE A 333 32.22 -8.80 -72.82
C PHE A 333 32.45 -7.76 -71.75
N GLN A 334 31.40 -7.48 -70.96
CA GLN A 334 31.42 -6.55 -69.83
C GLN A 334 30.97 -7.26 -68.56
N ALA A 335 31.13 -6.60 -67.41
CA ALA A 335 30.75 -7.13 -66.09
C ALA A 335 31.39 -8.51 -65.78
N LEU A 336 32.62 -8.70 -66.25
CA LEU A 336 33.42 -9.87 -65.90
C LEU A 336 33.98 -9.73 -64.48
N THR A 337 34.32 -10.86 -63.88
CA THR A 337 34.99 -10.94 -62.59
C THR A 337 36.50 -10.70 -62.79
N PRO A 338 37.10 -9.69 -62.15
CA PRO A 338 38.53 -9.44 -62.23
C PRO A 338 39.37 -10.67 -61.87
N GLY A 339 40.42 -10.93 -62.64
CA GLY A 339 41.30 -12.08 -62.44
C GLY A 339 40.69 -13.45 -62.77
N GLN A 340 39.43 -13.54 -63.20
CA GLN A 340 38.81 -14.80 -63.62
C GLN A 340 39.24 -15.17 -65.04
N THR A 341 39.50 -16.45 -65.27
CA THR A 341 39.73 -17.02 -66.61
C THR A 341 38.40 -17.37 -67.26
N TYR A 342 38.20 -16.88 -68.49
CA TYR A 342 37.02 -17.12 -69.31
C TYR A 342 37.37 -17.90 -70.57
N THR A 343 36.46 -18.78 -71.01
CA THR A 343 36.49 -19.45 -72.31
C THR A 343 35.58 -18.72 -73.28
N ILE A 344 36.14 -18.20 -74.36
CA ILE A 344 35.41 -17.46 -75.39
C ILE A 344 35.32 -18.33 -76.63
N GLU A 345 34.11 -18.50 -77.16
CA GLU A 345 33.91 -19.24 -78.39
C GLU A 345 33.09 -18.44 -79.41
N VAL A 346 33.36 -18.65 -80.70
CA VAL A 346 32.63 -18.00 -81.80
C VAL A 346 32.35 -19.01 -82.92
N ASP A 347 31.09 -19.11 -83.37
CA ASP A 347 30.70 -19.81 -84.60
C ASP A 347 30.18 -18.82 -85.65
N ALA A 348 30.15 -19.25 -86.92
CA ALA A 348 29.53 -18.50 -88.02
C ALA A 348 28.23 -19.20 -88.44
N VAL A 349 27.22 -18.42 -88.82
CA VAL A 349 25.92 -18.89 -89.32
C VAL A 349 25.62 -18.28 -90.69
N ASP A 350 25.12 -19.08 -91.62
CA ASP A 350 24.72 -18.63 -92.96
C ASP A 350 23.25 -18.19 -93.04
N GLY A 351 22.81 -17.77 -94.23
CA GLY A 351 21.41 -17.37 -94.48
C GLY A 351 20.40 -18.52 -94.47
N ALA A 352 20.86 -19.77 -94.58
CA ALA A 352 20.05 -21.00 -94.44
C ALA A 352 19.96 -21.51 -92.99
N GLY A 353 20.74 -20.94 -92.07
CA GLY A 353 20.81 -21.30 -90.66
C GLY A 353 21.83 -22.40 -90.32
N ASN A 354 22.70 -22.82 -91.26
CA ASN A 354 23.77 -23.77 -90.97
C ASN A 354 24.87 -23.09 -90.14
N ARG A 355 25.46 -23.82 -89.17
CA ARG A 355 26.48 -23.29 -88.24
C ARG A 355 27.82 -24.00 -88.38
N SER A 356 28.90 -23.22 -88.42
CA SER A 356 30.26 -23.75 -88.38
C SER A 356 30.56 -24.44 -87.05
N ALA A 357 31.66 -25.19 -86.98
CA ALA A 357 32.26 -25.49 -85.68
C ALA A 357 32.74 -24.19 -84.99
N LYS A 358 32.86 -24.20 -83.66
CA LYS A 358 33.30 -23.03 -82.88
C LYS A 358 34.83 -22.88 -82.90
N ALA A 359 35.31 -21.67 -83.11
CA ALA A 359 36.66 -21.28 -82.70
C ALA A 359 36.64 -20.97 -81.20
N ALA A 360 37.68 -21.36 -80.45
CA ALA A 360 37.74 -21.16 -79.00
C ALA A 360 39.10 -20.60 -78.54
N LEU A 361 39.09 -19.74 -77.53
CA LEU A 361 40.27 -19.20 -76.86
C LEU A 361 39.96 -18.99 -75.37
N THR A 362 40.93 -19.22 -74.50
CA THR A 362 40.84 -18.84 -73.09
C THR A 362 41.64 -17.57 -72.80
N LEU A 363 41.08 -16.68 -71.99
CA LEU A 363 41.75 -15.46 -71.57
C LEU A 363 41.35 -15.11 -70.13
N GLN A 364 42.31 -14.68 -69.33
CA GLN A 364 42.06 -14.15 -68.00
C GLN A 364 41.74 -12.66 -68.09
N ALA A 365 40.66 -12.22 -67.46
CA ALA A 365 40.41 -10.80 -67.25
C ALA A 365 41.54 -10.21 -66.38
N GLN A 366 41.82 -8.91 -66.50
CA GLN A 366 42.88 -8.31 -65.68
C GLN A 366 42.52 -8.40 -64.18
N ILE A 367 43.51 -8.46 -63.31
CA ILE A 367 43.25 -8.31 -61.87
C ILE A 367 42.86 -6.85 -61.59
N ASP A 368 41.99 -6.62 -60.62
CA ASP A 368 41.70 -5.27 -60.17
C ASP A 368 42.86 -4.76 -59.31
N THR A 369 43.27 -3.52 -59.59
CA THR A 369 44.36 -2.83 -58.89
C THR A 369 43.98 -1.42 -58.48
N GLU A 370 42.77 -0.98 -58.84
CA GLU A 370 42.25 0.33 -58.44
C GLU A 370 41.69 0.20 -57.02
N PRO A 371 42.17 0.98 -56.04
CA PRO A 371 41.57 0.98 -54.72
C PRO A 371 40.23 1.76 -54.70
N PRO A 372 39.31 1.44 -53.78
CA PRO A 372 38.07 2.19 -53.61
C PRO A 372 38.30 3.68 -53.35
N THR A 373 37.27 4.49 -53.58
CA THR A 373 37.30 5.90 -53.15
C THR A 373 37.41 6.01 -51.63
N VAL A 374 38.07 7.08 -51.14
CA VAL A 374 38.19 7.35 -49.70
C VAL A 374 36.81 7.62 -49.09
N PRO A 375 36.48 7.04 -47.93
CA PRO A 375 35.23 7.35 -47.22
C PRO A 375 35.06 8.87 -46.99
N ALA A 376 34.08 9.48 -47.65
CA ALA A 376 33.86 10.92 -47.54
C ALA A 376 33.02 11.26 -46.30
N ASN A 377 33.14 12.50 -45.79
CA ASN A 377 32.33 13.01 -44.67
C ASN A 377 32.34 12.14 -43.41
N LEU A 378 33.52 11.63 -43.03
CA LEU A 378 33.73 11.00 -41.73
C LEU A 378 33.44 12.03 -40.63
N ARG A 379 32.41 11.78 -39.82
CA ARG A 379 31.93 12.70 -38.79
C ARG A 379 31.45 11.95 -37.56
N VAL A 380 31.47 12.64 -36.43
CA VAL A 380 30.79 12.19 -35.21
C VAL A 380 29.29 12.43 -35.36
N THR A 381 28.47 11.43 -35.02
CA THR A 381 27.01 11.53 -35.01
C THR A 381 26.43 11.58 -33.61
N ALA A 382 27.11 10.97 -32.63
CA ALA A 382 26.81 11.07 -31.22
C ALA A 382 28.08 10.78 -30.40
N ALA A 383 28.22 11.43 -29.26
CA ALA A 383 29.30 11.16 -28.31
C ALA A 383 28.76 11.23 -26.88
N SER A 384 29.20 10.30 -26.05
CA SER A 384 29.06 10.32 -24.61
C SER A 384 30.45 10.14 -23.98
N PRO A 385 30.61 10.32 -22.66
CA PRO A 385 31.90 10.12 -21.99
C PRO A 385 32.54 8.74 -22.26
N TYR A 386 31.72 7.72 -22.54
CA TYR A 386 32.16 6.33 -22.73
C TYR A 386 31.89 5.76 -24.14
N THR A 387 31.21 6.49 -25.01
CA THR A 387 30.85 6.00 -26.35
C THR A 387 31.03 7.05 -27.43
N LEU A 388 31.36 6.62 -28.63
CA LEU A 388 31.50 7.49 -29.79
C LEU A 388 30.90 6.84 -31.03
N ALA A 389 29.83 7.41 -31.55
CA ALA A 389 29.24 7.01 -32.82
C ALA A 389 29.77 7.89 -33.96
N ILE A 390 30.24 7.25 -35.01
CA ILE A 390 30.73 7.88 -36.23
C ILE A 390 29.93 7.42 -37.45
N ALA A 391 29.88 8.26 -38.47
CA ALA A 391 29.31 7.93 -39.77
C ALA A 391 30.15 8.55 -40.89
N TRP A 392 30.11 7.92 -42.06
CA TRP A 392 30.73 8.40 -43.29
C TRP A 392 29.78 8.17 -44.48
N TYR A 393 30.18 8.62 -45.67
CA TYR A 393 29.49 8.33 -46.92
C TYR A 393 30.09 7.11 -47.60
N ALA A 394 29.25 6.38 -48.33
CA ALA A 394 29.67 5.16 -49.01
C ALA A 394 30.75 5.45 -50.07
N SER A 395 31.81 4.66 -50.04
CA SER A 395 32.82 4.57 -51.09
C SER A 395 32.30 3.83 -52.31
N THR A 396 32.91 4.10 -53.45
CA THR A 396 32.61 3.49 -54.75
C THR A 396 33.87 2.85 -55.29
N ASP A 397 33.71 1.70 -55.93
CA ASP A 397 34.80 0.97 -56.56
C ASP A 397 34.27 0.20 -57.79
N PRO A 398 34.93 0.27 -58.96
CA PRO A 398 34.50 -0.46 -60.16
C PRO A 398 34.58 -1.99 -60.06
N GLY A 399 35.53 -2.56 -59.29
CA GLY A 399 35.66 -4.00 -59.06
C GLY A 399 34.81 -4.52 -57.90
N GLY A 400 34.29 -3.61 -57.08
CA GLY A 400 33.26 -3.87 -56.08
C GLY A 400 33.79 -3.71 -54.65
N LEU A 401 32.98 -3.07 -53.81
CA LEU A 401 33.34 -2.78 -52.42
C LEU A 401 33.12 -4.00 -51.51
N ALA A 402 34.13 -4.36 -50.72
CA ALA A 402 34.04 -5.41 -49.70
C ALA A 402 33.65 -4.88 -48.31
N GLY A 403 34.05 -3.66 -47.94
CA GLY A 403 33.70 -3.05 -46.65
C GLY A 403 34.66 -1.95 -46.20
N TYR A 404 34.58 -1.57 -44.92
CA TYR A 404 35.35 -0.48 -44.34
C TYR A 404 36.18 -0.92 -43.13
N GLY A 405 37.47 -0.58 -43.10
CA GLY A 405 38.30 -0.79 -41.93
C GLY A 405 38.23 0.41 -41.01
N VAL A 406 37.70 0.20 -39.80
CA VAL A 406 37.59 1.25 -38.78
C VAL A 406 38.74 1.12 -37.81
N HIS A 407 39.39 2.23 -37.46
CA HIS A 407 40.53 2.27 -36.57
C HIS A 407 40.35 3.32 -35.48
N LEU A 408 40.84 2.99 -34.28
CA LEU A 408 40.89 3.87 -33.11
C LEU A 408 42.35 3.99 -32.66
N ASN A 409 42.87 5.22 -32.61
CA ASN A 409 44.26 5.54 -32.27
C ASN A 409 45.29 4.78 -33.13
N GLY A 410 44.95 4.53 -34.40
CA GLY A 410 45.80 3.81 -35.36
C GLY A 410 45.66 2.28 -35.33
N GLU A 411 44.94 1.71 -34.36
CA GLU A 411 44.67 0.27 -34.31
C GLU A 411 43.33 -0.09 -34.95
N ARG A 412 43.30 -1.17 -35.74
CA ARG A 412 42.09 -1.62 -36.44
C ARG A 412 41.13 -2.31 -35.46
N VAL A 413 39.88 -1.89 -35.47
CA VAL A 413 38.84 -2.38 -34.56
C VAL A 413 37.95 -3.40 -35.29
N GLY A 414 38.21 -4.68 -35.05
CA GLY A 414 37.38 -5.78 -35.58
C GLY A 414 37.51 -6.01 -37.09
N PRO A 415 36.60 -6.78 -37.71
CA PRO A 415 36.56 -7.03 -39.15
C PRO A 415 36.06 -5.82 -39.95
N ASP A 416 36.13 -5.89 -41.29
CA ASP A 416 35.63 -4.81 -42.15
C ASP A 416 34.11 -4.68 -41.98
N GLN A 417 33.64 -3.45 -41.87
CA GLN A 417 32.24 -3.11 -41.69
C GLN A 417 31.55 -3.02 -43.05
N LEU A 418 30.37 -3.62 -43.19
CA LEU A 418 29.54 -3.48 -44.40
C LEU A 418 28.71 -2.19 -44.39
N GLY A 419 28.44 -1.65 -43.20
CA GLY A 419 27.72 -0.40 -43.01
C GLY A 419 28.63 0.84 -43.07
N VAL A 420 28.02 2.02 -43.08
CA VAL A 420 28.70 3.32 -43.13
C VAL A 420 28.70 4.04 -41.78
N THR A 421 28.57 3.28 -40.70
CA THR A 421 28.52 3.75 -39.31
C THR A 421 29.27 2.79 -38.41
N TYR A 422 29.87 3.33 -37.35
CA TYR A 422 30.48 2.52 -36.31
C TYR A 422 30.32 3.21 -34.95
N THR A 423 30.11 2.43 -33.89
CA THR A 423 30.04 2.94 -32.53
C THR A 423 31.14 2.31 -31.69
N PHE A 424 32.04 3.13 -31.18
CA PHE A 424 33.02 2.75 -30.17
C PHE A 424 32.36 2.77 -28.79
N SER A 425 32.69 1.78 -27.97
CA SER A 425 32.32 1.69 -26.56
C SER A 425 33.58 1.73 -25.68
N ASP A 426 33.38 1.76 -24.36
CA ASP A 426 34.45 1.62 -23.36
C ASP A 426 35.55 2.68 -23.50
N LEU A 427 35.16 3.88 -23.94
CA LEU A 427 36.06 5.02 -24.02
C LEU A 427 36.33 5.60 -22.63
N THR A 428 37.42 6.35 -22.53
CA THR A 428 37.82 7.09 -21.36
C THR A 428 37.32 8.53 -21.52
N PRO A 429 36.53 9.07 -20.58
CA PRO A 429 36.10 10.47 -20.59
C PRO A 429 37.29 11.43 -20.71
N GLU A 430 37.07 12.56 -21.39
CA GLU A 430 38.09 13.60 -21.68
C GLU A 430 39.30 13.15 -22.52
N ALA A 431 39.40 11.86 -22.87
CA ALA A 431 40.48 11.39 -23.72
C ALA A 431 40.26 11.84 -25.18
N THR A 432 41.37 12.15 -25.85
CA THR A 432 41.39 12.47 -27.29
C THR A 432 41.58 11.20 -28.09
N TYR A 433 40.66 10.93 -29.02
CA TYR A 433 40.68 9.78 -29.91
C TYR A 433 40.95 10.21 -31.35
N GLN A 434 41.86 9.51 -32.01
CA GLN A 434 42.08 9.60 -33.46
C GLN A 434 41.33 8.46 -34.14
N ILE A 435 40.35 8.80 -34.97
CA ILE A 435 39.52 7.87 -35.70
C ILE A 435 39.96 7.88 -37.15
N THR A 436 40.21 6.70 -37.72
CA THR A 436 40.43 6.58 -39.16
C THR A 436 39.57 5.49 -39.79
N VAL A 437 39.14 5.72 -41.03
CA VAL A 437 38.35 4.76 -41.79
C VAL A 437 38.91 4.64 -43.21
N ASP A 438 39.21 3.43 -43.65
CA ASP A 438 39.52 3.10 -45.04
C ASP A 438 38.43 2.21 -45.65
N ALA A 439 38.42 2.10 -46.97
CA ALA A 439 37.53 1.24 -47.74
C ALA A 439 38.35 0.16 -48.45
N ALA A 440 37.86 -1.08 -48.45
CA ALA A 440 38.48 -2.22 -49.10
C ALA A 440 37.58 -2.75 -50.21
N ASP A 441 38.17 -3.12 -51.35
CA ASP A 441 37.48 -3.85 -52.42
C ASP A 441 37.50 -5.37 -52.20
N VAL A 442 36.80 -6.11 -53.07
CA VAL A 442 36.71 -7.58 -53.03
C VAL A 442 38.02 -8.31 -53.36
N THR A 443 39.01 -7.61 -53.91
CA THR A 443 40.35 -8.13 -54.23
C THR A 443 41.41 -7.79 -53.18
N GLY A 444 41.05 -6.95 -52.20
CA GLY A 444 41.89 -6.55 -51.07
C GLY A 444 42.62 -5.21 -51.25
N ASN A 445 42.38 -4.44 -52.32
CA ASN A 445 42.96 -3.09 -52.42
C ASN A 445 42.25 -2.16 -51.42
N ARG A 446 43.01 -1.27 -50.79
CA ARG A 446 42.50 -0.34 -49.77
C ARG A 446 42.71 1.11 -50.15
N SER A 447 41.69 1.92 -49.91
CA SER A 447 41.75 3.36 -50.09
C SER A 447 42.68 4.02 -49.07
N SER A 448 43.06 5.28 -49.31
CA SER A 448 43.68 6.07 -48.25
C SER A 448 42.68 6.35 -47.11
N MET A 449 43.18 6.52 -45.89
CA MET A 449 42.32 6.68 -44.70
C MET A 449 41.69 8.06 -44.59
N ALA A 450 40.37 8.12 -44.41
CA ALA A 450 39.69 9.29 -43.86
C ALA A 450 40.04 9.44 -42.37
N GLN A 451 40.18 10.66 -41.88
CA GLN A 451 40.64 10.91 -40.50
C GLN A 451 39.76 11.94 -39.78
N LEU A 452 39.54 11.71 -38.50
CA LEU A 452 38.79 12.58 -37.60
C LEU A 452 39.41 12.51 -36.21
N THR A 453 39.52 13.63 -35.50
CA THR A 453 39.92 13.65 -34.09
C THR A 453 38.74 14.12 -33.26
N HIS A 454 38.47 13.43 -32.15
CA HIS A 454 37.38 13.78 -31.24
C HIS A 454 37.82 13.62 -29.78
N VAL A 455 37.36 14.52 -28.92
CA VAL A 455 37.59 14.44 -27.48
C VAL A 455 36.30 13.92 -26.86
N ALA A 456 36.37 12.81 -26.13
CA ALA A 456 35.20 12.30 -25.41
C ALA A 456 34.76 13.35 -24.37
N PRO A 457 33.45 13.62 -24.25
CA PRO A 457 32.93 14.49 -23.19
C PRO A 457 33.42 14.06 -21.79
N ALA A 458 33.47 15.02 -20.87
CA ALA A 458 33.65 14.71 -19.45
C ALA A 458 32.37 14.05 -18.91
N ASP A 459 32.53 13.08 -18.01
CA ASP A 459 31.44 12.52 -17.22
C ASP A 459 31.09 13.54 -16.11
N LEU A 460 29.87 14.06 -16.12
CA LEU A 460 29.45 15.08 -15.18
C LEU A 460 28.73 14.44 -13.99
N PRO A 461 28.89 14.98 -12.76
CA PRO A 461 28.09 14.50 -11.64
C PRO A 461 26.58 14.67 -11.92
N PRO A 462 25.74 13.79 -11.37
CA PRO A 462 24.31 13.82 -11.63
C PRO A 462 23.68 15.11 -11.09
N ALA A 463 22.58 15.53 -11.70
CA ALA A 463 21.77 16.62 -11.15
C ALA A 463 21.17 16.19 -9.80
N PRO A 464 20.97 17.11 -8.84
CA PRO A 464 20.21 16.79 -7.63
C PRO A 464 18.79 16.31 -7.96
N PRO A 465 18.22 15.38 -7.18
CA PRO A 465 16.82 14.99 -7.35
C PRO A 465 15.89 16.20 -7.19
N THR A 466 14.78 16.19 -7.91
CA THR A 466 13.83 17.31 -7.89
C THR A 466 12.59 16.96 -7.10
N ASN A 467 11.81 17.97 -6.69
CA ASN A 467 10.52 17.79 -6.02
C ASN A 467 10.60 16.87 -4.78
N LEU A 468 11.67 17.01 -3.99
CA LEU A 468 11.76 16.42 -2.66
C LEU A 468 10.64 17.00 -1.79
N ARG A 469 9.71 16.14 -1.39
CA ARG A 469 8.49 16.52 -0.69
C ARG A 469 8.15 15.55 0.42
N VAL A 470 7.36 16.00 1.39
CA VAL A 470 6.74 15.12 2.38
C VAL A 470 5.65 14.31 1.68
N ALA A 471 5.78 12.98 1.68
CA ALA A 471 4.79 12.04 1.16
C ALA A 471 3.77 11.65 2.24
N ALA A 472 4.25 11.46 3.48
CA ALA A 472 3.42 11.23 4.66
C ALA A 472 4.13 11.75 5.91
N VAL A 473 3.38 12.17 6.92
CA VAL A 473 3.92 12.57 8.23
C VAL A 473 2.94 12.19 9.32
N SER A 474 3.48 11.75 10.46
CA SER A 474 2.78 11.52 11.72
C SER A 474 3.62 12.08 12.87
N TYR A 475 3.18 11.90 14.10
CA TYR A 475 3.93 12.28 15.30
C TYR A 475 5.10 11.33 15.60
N THR A 476 5.12 10.11 15.04
CA THR A 476 6.23 9.14 15.23
C THR A 476 6.93 8.71 13.94
N SER A 477 6.55 9.27 12.80
CA SER A 477 7.12 8.87 11.51
C SER A 477 6.98 9.95 10.44
N PHE A 478 7.81 9.85 9.42
CA PHE A 478 7.60 10.55 8.17
C PHE A 478 8.03 9.70 6.99
N ALA A 479 7.50 10.01 5.82
CA ALA A 479 7.99 9.56 4.53
C ALA A 479 8.21 10.77 3.64
N VAL A 480 9.34 10.79 2.94
CA VAL A 480 9.63 11.75 1.87
C VAL A 480 9.71 11.02 0.54
N ALA A 481 9.35 11.73 -0.53
CA ALA A 481 9.49 11.25 -1.89
C ALA A 481 10.13 12.34 -2.76
N TRP A 482 10.80 11.94 -3.83
CA TRP A 482 11.38 12.84 -4.81
C TRP A 482 11.16 12.29 -6.21
N GLU A 483 11.38 13.14 -7.21
CA GLU A 483 11.36 12.72 -8.61
C GLU A 483 12.77 12.33 -9.06
N ALA A 484 12.83 11.47 -10.06
CA ALA A 484 14.10 10.96 -10.57
C ALA A 484 15.01 12.09 -11.04
N ALA A 485 16.28 12.03 -10.63
CA ALA A 485 17.34 12.88 -11.14
C ALA A 485 17.71 12.49 -12.58
N THR A 486 18.47 13.38 -13.21
CA THR A 486 19.04 13.19 -14.56
C THR A 486 20.55 13.27 -14.52
N ASP A 487 21.19 12.55 -15.44
CA ASP A 487 22.64 12.44 -15.57
C ASP A 487 22.98 12.31 -17.06
N ASP A 488 24.17 12.70 -17.49
CA ASP A 488 24.62 12.57 -18.88
C ASP A 488 24.96 11.13 -19.27
N VAL A 489 25.21 10.25 -18.30
CA VAL A 489 25.39 8.81 -18.51
C VAL A 489 24.26 8.01 -17.89
N GLN A 490 24.18 7.97 -16.55
CA GLN A 490 23.19 7.22 -15.80
C GLN A 490 23.19 7.58 -14.31
N VAL A 491 21.99 7.83 -13.75
CA VAL A 491 21.77 7.81 -12.30
C VAL A 491 21.69 6.35 -11.82
N ALA A 492 22.63 5.92 -10.99
CA ALA A 492 22.68 4.58 -10.42
C ALA A 492 21.83 4.43 -9.14
N GLY A 493 21.60 5.53 -8.41
CA GLY A 493 20.75 5.51 -7.21
C GLY A 493 20.80 6.82 -6.43
N TYR A 494 20.36 6.76 -5.17
CA TYR A 494 20.27 7.90 -4.28
C TYR A 494 20.90 7.60 -2.91
N ASP A 495 21.67 8.56 -2.41
CA ASP A 495 22.15 8.57 -1.03
C ASP A 495 21.22 9.45 -0.20
N VAL A 496 20.70 8.92 0.90
CA VAL A 496 19.81 9.65 1.81
C VAL A 496 20.51 9.84 3.15
N SER A 497 20.49 11.06 3.68
CA SER A 497 20.89 11.34 5.06
C SER A 497 19.79 12.03 5.83
N VAL A 498 19.65 11.67 7.11
CA VAL A 498 18.74 12.31 8.06
C VAL A 498 19.56 12.90 9.19
N ASN A 499 19.41 14.20 9.45
CA ASN A 499 20.19 14.95 10.45
C ASN A 499 21.71 14.74 10.35
N GLY A 500 22.22 14.66 9.11
CA GLY A 500 23.64 14.46 8.81
C GLY A 500 24.13 13.01 8.88
N THR A 501 23.30 12.05 9.26
CA THR A 501 23.64 10.62 9.25
C THR A 501 23.16 9.97 7.96
N THR A 502 24.04 9.35 7.19
CA THR A 502 23.66 8.58 6.00
C THR A 502 22.88 7.31 6.40
N VAL A 503 21.68 7.18 5.87
CA VAL A 503 20.74 6.07 6.15
C VAL A 503 20.49 5.18 4.94
N VAL A 504 20.75 5.69 3.73
CA VAL A 504 20.71 4.93 2.48
C VAL A 504 21.94 5.28 1.67
N THR A 505 22.58 4.26 1.07
CA THR A 505 23.69 4.42 0.14
C THR A 505 23.32 3.74 -1.18
N SER A 506 23.28 4.52 -2.27
CA SER A 506 23.02 4.14 -3.65
C SER A 506 21.73 3.32 -3.83
N GLY A 507 20.66 3.70 -3.12
CA GLY A 507 19.36 3.05 -3.21
C GLY A 507 18.58 3.49 -4.45
N ALA A 508 17.89 2.58 -5.13
CA ALA A 508 17.10 2.90 -6.33
C ALA A 508 15.70 3.47 -6.03
N ALA A 509 15.25 3.41 -4.77
CA ALA A 509 13.94 3.92 -4.37
C ALA A 509 13.88 5.45 -4.52
N LEU A 510 12.70 5.96 -4.90
CA LEU A 510 12.39 7.39 -4.99
C LEU A 510 11.64 7.91 -3.75
N GLU A 511 11.67 7.12 -2.69
CA GLU A 511 11.03 7.40 -1.42
C GLU A 511 11.89 6.88 -0.26
N TYR A 512 11.75 7.54 0.88
CA TYR A 512 12.37 7.12 2.12
C TYR A 512 11.41 7.36 3.29
N ALA A 513 11.22 6.34 4.13
CA ALA A 513 10.39 6.41 5.31
C ALA A 513 11.18 6.06 6.58
N MET A 514 10.86 6.72 7.68
CA MET A 514 11.44 6.51 9.00
C MET A 514 10.34 6.56 10.06
N SER A 515 10.39 5.67 11.05
CA SER A 515 9.43 5.54 12.16
C SER A 515 10.13 5.54 13.51
N GLU A 516 9.37 5.43 14.60
CA GLU A 516 9.88 5.45 15.99
C GLU A 516 10.56 6.79 16.37
N LEU A 517 10.03 7.88 15.82
CA LEU A 517 10.52 9.24 16.03
C LEU A 517 9.79 9.92 17.20
N PRO A 518 10.46 10.80 17.95
CA PRO A 518 9.78 11.77 18.80
C PRO A 518 8.83 12.70 18.03
N ASP A 519 7.77 13.15 18.70
CA ASP A 519 6.80 14.14 18.25
C ASP A 519 7.38 15.56 18.28
N ASP A 520 6.75 16.47 17.53
CA ASP A 520 7.16 17.89 17.34
C ASP A 520 8.67 18.08 17.09
N THR A 521 9.29 17.12 16.41
CA THR A 521 10.75 17.06 16.22
C THR A 521 11.10 17.25 14.76
N ALA A 522 11.97 18.22 14.48
CA ALA A 522 12.42 18.53 13.13
C ALA A 522 13.56 17.61 12.67
N TYR A 523 13.42 17.06 11.47
CA TYR A 523 14.40 16.23 10.78
C TYR A 523 14.80 16.87 9.45
N THR A 524 16.09 17.08 9.25
CA THR A 524 16.62 17.54 7.95
C THR A 524 16.98 16.33 7.11
N VAL A 525 16.25 16.12 6.03
CA VAL A 525 16.51 15.07 5.05
C VAL A 525 17.28 15.67 3.88
N ARG A 526 18.40 15.04 3.52
CA ARG A 526 19.19 15.37 2.33
C ARG A 526 19.27 14.17 1.42
N VAL A 527 19.02 14.37 0.14
CA VAL A 527 19.07 13.33 -0.88
C VAL A 527 20.03 13.77 -1.98
N TRP A 528 21.05 12.95 -2.25
CA TRP A 528 21.94 13.11 -3.39
C TRP A 528 21.59 12.08 -4.45
N ALA A 529 21.57 12.46 -5.72
CA ALA A 529 21.68 11.50 -6.80
C ALA A 529 23.12 10.98 -6.87
N VAL A 530 23.28 9.72 -7.27
CA VAL A 530 24.56 9.04 -7.42
C VAL A 530 24.60 8.42 -8.81
N ASP A 531 25.69 8.62 -9.55
CA ASP A 531 25.87 8.07 -10.88
C ASP A 531 26.52 6.66 -10.87
N HIS A 532 26.73 6.11 -12.06
CA HIS A 532 27.32 4.79 -12.27
C HIS A 532 28.79 4.65 -11.83
N ILE A 533 29.53 5.76 -11.62
CA ILE A 533 30.89 5.77 -11.06
C ILE A 533 30.92 6.15 -9.57
N SER A 534 29.75 6.15 -8.91
CA SER A 534 29.56 6.46 -7.49
C SER A 534 29.89 7.92 -7.11
N GLN A 535 29.83 8.85 -8.06
CA GLN A 535 29.93 10.26 -7.76
C GLN A 535 28.54 10.83 -7.41
N ARG A 536 28.50 11.67 -6.37
CA ARG A 536 27.27 12.35 -5.93
C ARG A 536 27.05 13.62 -6.73
N SER A 537 25.78 13.96 -6.90
CA SER A 537 25.36 15.33 -7.23
C SER A 537 26.09 16.35 -6.35
N LEU A 538 26.51 17.47 -6.94
CA LEU A 538 27.32 18.48 -6.26
C LEU A 538 26.64 19.07 -5.01
N THR A 539 25.31 19.10 -5.02
CA THR A 539 24.46 19.56 -3.90
C THR A 539 23.33 18.56 -3.67
N PRO A 540 22.88 18.33 -2.43
CA PRO A 540 21.67 17.54 -2.20
C PRO A 540 20.39 18.33 -2.50
N ALA A 541 19.30 17.62 -2.74
CA ALA A 541 17.97 18.13 -2.41
C ALA A 541 17.80 18.07 -0.89
N GLU A 542 17.34 19.15 -0.29
CA GLU A 542 17.19 19.27 1.17
C GLU A 542 15.74 19.62 1.53
N LEU A 543 15.19 18.94 2.54
CA LEU A 543 13.86 19.19 3.07
C LEU A 543 13.88 18.99 4.59
N THR A 544 13.33 19.95 5.33
CA THR A 544 13.06 19.77 6.76
C THR A 544 11.63 19.26 6.94
N VAL A 545 11.49 18.14 7.64
CA VAL A 545 10.20 17.54 8.01
C VAL A 545 10.09 17.56 9.52
N THR A 546 9.04 18.16 10.06
CA THR A 546 8.73 18.10 11.50
C THR A 546 7.64 17.07 11.70
N THR A 547 7.85 16.11 12.61
CA THR A 547 6.77 15.21 13.04
C THR A 547 5.63 16.03 13.63
N LEU A 548 4.40 15.52 13.53
CA LEU A 548 3.25 16.22 14.09
C LEU A 548 3.38 16.31 15.62
N ASN A 549 2.80 17.35 16.20
CA ASN A 549 2.65 17.46 17.64
C ASN A 549 1.41 16.67 18.07
N ASP A 550 1.55 15.81 19.07
CA ASP A 550 0.47 15.05 19.68
C ASP A 550 -0.10 15.85 20.86
N HIS A 551 -1.43 15.97 20.99
CA HIS A 551 -2.05 16.67 22.12
C HIS A 551 -2.71 15.67 23.06
N ASP A 552 -2.66 15.94 24.37
CA ASP A 552 -3.40 15.14 25.35
C ASP A 552 -4.89 15.03 24.96
N PRO A 553 -5.53 13.85 25.10
CA PRO A 553 -6.96 13.68 24.89
C PRO A 553 -7.80 14.64 25.72
N THR A 554 -8.92 15.11 25.16
CA THR A 554 -9.85 15.94 25.94
C THR A 554 -10.41 15.19 27.14
N VAL A 555 -10.60 15.92 28.24
CA VAL A 555 -11.11 15.35 29.50
C VAL A 555 -12.56 14.87 29.32
N PRO A 556 -12.87 13.58 29.52
CA PRO A 556 -14.24 13.10 29.40
C PRO A 556 -15.10 13.62 30.56
N ALA A 557 -16.27 14.15 30.23
CA ALA A 557 -17.27 14.47 31.24
C ALA A 557 -17.86 13.15 31.76
N PHE A 558 -18.04 13.03 33.08
CA PHE A 558 -18.69 11.85 33.65
C PHE A 558 -19.59 12.22 34.83
N THR A 559 -20.54 11.33 35.09
CA THR A 559 -21.42 11.36 36.24
C THR A 559 -21.15 10.14 37.10
N ALA A 560 -21.36 10.27 38.41
CA ALA A 560 -21.23 9.16 39.34
C ALA A 560 -22.43 9.12 40.29
N THR A 561 -23.10 7.98 40.36
CA THR A 561 -24.21 7.73 41.26
C THR A 561 -23.79 6.70 42.32
N ALA A 562 -23.89 7.08 43.59
CA ALA A 562 -23.52 6.24 44.72
C ALA A 562 -24.75 5.50 45.29
N ASP A 563 -24.53 4.24 45.66
CA ASP A 563 -25.41 3.44 46.50
C ASP A 563 -24.71 3.15 47.84
N GLU A 564 -25.25 2.24 48.65
CA GLU A 564 -24.68 1.83 49.94
C GLU A 564 -23.30 1.17 49.79
N ASP A 565 -23.08 0.33 48.77
CA ASP A 565 -21.80 -0.38 48.55
C ASP A 565 -21.25 -0.28 47.13
N SER A 566 -21.80 0.60 46.31
CA SER A 566 -21.33 0.76 44.94
C SER A 566 -21.36 2.19 44.44
N ILE A 567 -20.52 2.47 43.44
CA ILE A 567 -20.57 3.70 42.66
C ILE A 567 -20.66 3.29 41.20
N THR A 568 -21.68 3.78 40.52
CA THR A 568 -21.82 3.66 39.07
C THR A 568 -21.33 4.94 38.43
N VAL A 569 -20.32 4.84 37.57
CA VAL A 569 -19.81 5.95 36.75
C VAL A 569 -20.29 5.81 35.31
N ALA A 570 -20.72 6.91 34.69
CA ALA A 570 -21.05 6.97 33.27
C ALA A 570 -20.41 8.20 32.62
N TRP A 571 -19.81 8.06 31.44
CA TRP A 571 -19.00 9.10 30.81
C TRP A 571 -19.30 9.33 29.32
N ASP A 572 -19.02 10.54 28.89
CA ASP A 572 -19.13 10.97 27.49
C ASP A 572 -17.88 10.61 26.68
N THR A 573 -17.94 10.79 25.36
CA THR A 573 -16.77 10.67 24.49
C THR A 573 -15.78 11.78 24.82
N ALA A 574 -14.51 11.41 24.99
CA ALA A 574 -13.41 12.30 24.72
C ALA A 574 -13.14 12.37 23.20
N SER A 575 -12.75 13.55 22.73
CA SER A 575 -12.12 13.75 21.43
C SER A 575 -10.61 13.91 21.59
N ASP A 576 -9.91 13.57 20.52
CA ASP A 576 -8.47 13.66 20.41
C ASP A 576 -8.14 13.91 18.92
N ASP A 577 -6.97 14.46 18.60
CA ASP A 577 -6.58 14.72 17.21
C ASP A 577 -6.22 13.44 16.44
N PHE A 578 -5.82 12.34 17.11
CA PHE A 578 -5.45 11.07 16.47
C PHE A 578 -6.19 9.81 16.96
N ALA A 579 -7.04 9.94 17.98
CA ALA A 579 -8.13 9.06 18.43
C ALA A 579 -7.91 8.48 19.84
N VAL A 580 -8.99 8.50 20.63
CA VAL A 580 -9.03 7.92 21.97
C VAL A 580 -9.09 6.40 21.88
N VAL A 581 -8.01 5.72 22.28
CA VAL A 581 -7.87 4.25 22.24
C VAL A 581 -8.57 3.56 23.41
N GLY A 582 -8.92 4.29 24.48
CA GLY A 582 -9.60 3.71 25.63
C GLY A 582 -9.85 4.68 26.78
N TYR A 583 -10.48 4.16 27.85
CA TYR A 583 -10.72 4.90 29.09
C TYR A 583 -10.23 4.11 30.30
N GLU A 584 -9.66 4.80 31.28
CA GLU A 584 -9.32 4.26 32.60
C GLU A 584 -10.26 4.85 33.66
N VAL A 585 -10.90 3.99 34.46
CA VAL A 585 -11.67 4.41 35.65
C VAL A 585 -10.82 4.15 36.89
N THR A 586 -10.62 5.18 37.71
CA THR A 586 -9.85 5.08 38.95
C THR A 586 -10.70 5.38 40.19
N VAL A 587 -10.35 4.75 41.32
CA VAL A 587 -10.90 5.02 42.65
C VAL A 587 -9.76 5.21 43.65
N ASP A 588 -9.72 6.34 44.33
CA ASP A 588 -8.66 6.76 45.24
C ASP A 588 -7.26 6.58 44.61
N GLY A 589 -7.14 6.84 43.30
CA GLY A 589 -5.91 6.74 42.51
C GLY A 589 -5.55 5.33 41.99
N ALA A 590 -6.32 4.30 42.31
CA ALA A 590 -6.13 2.94 41.77
C ALA A 590 -7.02 2.70 40.55
N VAL A 591 -6.46 2.19 39.45
CA VAL A 591 -7.23 1.78 38.27
C VAL A 591 -8.09 0.57 38.62
N VAL A 592 -9.41 0.72 38.55
CA VAL A 592 -10.38 -0.35 38.83
C VAL A 592 -11.00 -0.92 37.56
N HIS A 593 -10.91 -0.19 36.44
CA HIS A 593 -11.42 -0.63 35.15
C HIS A 593 -10.70 0.05 33.98
N THR A 594 -10.55 -0.67 32.87
CA THR A 594 -10.03 -0.16 31.58
C THR A 594 -10.89 -0.68 30.45
N THR A 595 -11.26 0.17 29.49
CA THR A 595 -12.00 -0.22 28.28
C THR A 595 -11.24 0.12 26.99
N PRO A 596 -11.19 -0.77 25.99
CA PRO A 596 -10.80 -0.41 24.63
C PRO A 596 -11.85 0.51 24.00
N GLY A 597 -11.41 1.50 23.22
CA GLY A 597 -12.21 2.57 22.62
C GLY A 597 -13.21 2.16 21.53
N VAL A 598 -13.74 0.93 21.56
CA VAL A 598 -14.83 0.47 20.68
C VAL A 598 -15.77 -0.45 21.47
N ASP A 599 -17.03 -0.03 21.64
CA ASP A 599 -17.99 -0.62 22.57
C ASP A 599 -18.66 -1.93 22.08
N TYR A 600 -18.92 -2.85 23.00
CA TYR A 600 -19.85 -3.98 22.81
C TYR A 600 -21.31 -3.54 23.05
N SER A 601 -22.24 -4.07 22.27
CA SER A 601 -23.68 -3.77 22.38
C SER A 601 -24.40 -4.60 23.46
N VAL A 602 -25.21 -3.96 24.30
CA VAL A 602 -26.40 -4.57 24.92
C VAL A 602 -27.60 -3.74 24.47
N ASP A 603 -28.60 -4.37 23.85
CA ASP A 603 -29.88 -3.75 23.42
C ASP A 603 -29.79 -2.51 22.49
N GLY A 604 -28.68 -2.35 21.75
CA GLY A 604 -28.56 -1.33 20.70
C GLY A 604 -28.36 0.11 21.20
N VAL A 605 -28.10 0.32 22.49
CA VAL A 605 -27.70 1.61 23.06
C VAL A 605 -26.28 1.50 23.59
N ILE A 606 -25.38 2.35 23.10
CA ILE A 606 -24.00 2.44 23.60
C ILE A 606 -24.04 3.08 24.99
N THR A 607 -23.72 2.33 26.05
CA THR A 607 -23.65 2.85 27.43
C THR A 607 -22.22 2.76 27.95
N ARG A 608 -21.52 3.89 27.97
CA ARG A 608 -20.21 4.08 28.59
C ARG A 608 -20.37 4.21 30.10
N GLN A 609 -20.54 3.07 30.76
CA GLN A 609 -20.83 3.00 32.19
C GLN A 609 -20.10 1.83 32.85
N HIS A 610 -19.63 2.03 34.08
CA HIS A 610 -19.04 0.98 34.91
C HIS A 610 -19.54 1.09 36.36
N THR A 611 -19.90 -0.05 36.98
CA THR A 611 -20.32 -0.10 38.39
C THR A 611 -19.25 -0.76 39.25
N ILE A 612 -18.79 -0.02 40.24
CA ILE A 612 -17.74 -0.38 41.18
C ILE A 612 -18.42 -0.89 42.45
N HIS A 613 -18.22 -2.15 42.82
CA HIS A 613 -18.89 -2.79 43.96
C HIS A 613 -17.95 -3.02 45.17
N GLY A 614 -18.54 -3.30 46.34
CA GLY A 614 -17.80 -3.66 47.55
C GLY A 614 -17.22 -2.47 48.32
N LEU A 615 -17.73 -1.26 48.03
CA LEU A 615 -17.35 -0.04 48.72
C LEU A 615 -17.95 -0.02 50.13
N THR A 616 -17.34 0.77 51.01
CA THR A 616 -17.79 0.94 52.40
C THR A 616 -18.89 1.98 52.45
N ALA A 617 -20.01 1.67 53.09
CA ALA A 617 -21.14 2.59 53.23
C ALA A 617 -20.76 3.89 53.98
N GLY A 618 -21.30 5.02 53.55
CA GLY A 618 -21.08 6.34 54.16
C GLY A 618 -19.70 6.97 53.94
N ARG A 619 -18.80 6.32 53.17
CA ARG A 619 -17.43 6.77 52.88
C ARG A 619 -17.37 7.58 51.58
N THR A 620 -16.48 8.58 51.54
CA THR A 620 -16.20 9.36 50.33
C THR A 620 -15.02 8.75 49.58
N TYR A 621 -15.13 8.66 48.26
CA TYR A 621 -14.14 8.14 47.32
C TYR A 621 -13.83 9.19 46.26
N GLY A 622 -12.57 9.33 45.87
CA GLY A 622 -12.16 10.12 44.70
C GLY A 622 -12.24 9.24 43.45
N VAL A 623 -13.13 9.57 42.53
CA VAL A 623 -13.34 8.78 41.29
C VAL A 623 -12.90 9.60 40.08
N GLN A 624 -12.20 8.99 39.13
CA GLN A 624 -11.79 9.62 37.87
C GLN A 624 -12.16 8.74 36.68
N VAL A 625 -12.32 9.37 35.52
CA VAL A 625 -12.38 8.70 34.21
C VAL A 625 -11.40 9.41 33.30
N LEU A 626 -10.31 8.76 32.89
CA LEU A 626 -9.28 9.36 32.05
C LEU A 626 -9.38 8.77 30.64
N ALA A 627 -9.34 9.62 29.62
CA ALA A 627 -9.20 9.16 28.23
C ALA A 627 -7.72 8.90 27.93
N VAL A 628 -7.45 7.86 27.13
CA VAL A 628 -6.10 7.43 26.74
C VAL A 628 -6.02 7.38 25.22
N ASP A 629 -5.00 7.98 24.62
CA ASP A 629 -4.72 7.91 23.18
C ASP A 629 -3.92 6.66 22.78
N THR A 630 -3.62 6.56 21.49
CA THR A 630 -2.89 5.45 20.87
C THR A 630 -1.44 5.25 21.33
N ILE A 631 -0.80 6.23 21.98
CA ILE A 631 0.55 6.09 22.55
C ILE A 631 0.59 6.10 24.08
N GLY A 632 -0.57 6.23 24.71
CA GLY A 632 -0.74 6.09 26.15
C GLY A 632 -0.67 7.40 26.91
N GLN A 633 -0.75 8.57 26.26
CA GLN A 633 -0.95 9.82 27.01
C GLN A 633 -2.39 9.85 27.56
N ARG A 634 -2.56 10.62 28.64
CA ARG A 634 -3.79 10.64 29.44
C ARG A 634 -4.37 12.03 29.43
N SER A 635 -5.69 12.13 29.28
CA SER A 635 -6.39 13.39 29.53
C SER A 635 -6.09 13.91 30.94
N ALA A 636 -6.16 15.22 31.14
CA ALA A 636 -6.02 15.82 32.48
C ALA A 636 -7.02 15.25 33.52
N ASP A 637 -6.64 15.33 34.81
CA ASP A 637 -7.42 14.79 35.93
C ASP A 637 -8.82 15.43 36.08
N ASN A 638 -9.84 14.60 36.32
CA ASN A 638 -11.24 15.03 36.46
C ASN A 638 -11.94 14.56 37.76
N THR A 639 -11.19 14.43 38.86
CA THR A 639 -11.66 13.79 40.10
C THR A 639 -13.00 14.31 40.63
N LEU A 640 -13.98 13.41 40.72
CA LEU A 640 -15.25 13.63 41.41
C LEU A 640 -15.23 12.91 42.76
N HIS A 641 -15.51 13.65 43.84
CA HIS A 641 -15.62 13.07 45.17
C HIS A 641 -17.06 12.60 45.41
N VAL A 642 -17.23 11.28 45.51
CA VAL A 642 -18.55 10.64 45.61
C VAL A 642 -18.66 9.95 46.95
N ARG A 643 -19.74 10.21 47.69
CA ARG A 643 -19.99 9.58 48.99
C ARG A 643 -21.05 8.49 48.86
N THR A 644 -20.71 7.26 49.25
CA THR A 644 -21.67 6.15 49.34
C THR A 644 -22.72 6.42 50.40
N THR A 645 -23.91 5.86 50.22
CA THR A 645 -25.04 6.06 51.14
C THR A 645 -24.73 5.39 52.49
N PRO A 646 -24.98 6.05 53.64
CA PRO A 646 -24.80 5.43 54.94
C PRO A 646 -25.92 4.43 55.26
N LEU A 647 -25.59 3.37 55.99
CA LEU A 647 -26.58 2.39 56.45
C LEU A 647 -27.60 3.00 57.43
N PRO A 648 -28.87 2.56 57.43
CA PRO A 648 -29.88 3.01 58.40
C PRO A 648 -29.50 2.60 59.83
N TYR A 649 -29.46 3.57 60.75
CA TYR A 649 -29.13 3.36 62.17
C TYR A 649 -30.31 2.72 62.93
N VAL A 650 -30.09 1.57 63.59
CA VAL A 650 -31.07 0.92 64.47
C VAL A 650 -30.56 0.93 65.92
N PRO A 651 -31.31 1.49 66.89
CA PRO A 651 -30.90 1.48 68.30
C PRO A 651 -30.75 0.05 68.84
N ILE A 652 -29.66 -0.20 69.55
CA ILE A 652 -29.38 -1.49 70.18
C ILE A 652 -30.09 -1.55 71.54
N GLU A 653 -31.09 -2.44 71.69
CA GLU A 653 -31.94 -2.53 72.90
C GLU A 653 -31.24 -3.21 74.10
N THR A 654 -31.58 -2.86 75.34
CA THR A 654 -31.19 -3.64 76.54
C THR A 654 -32.26 -4.66 76.90
N PRO A 655 -31.93 -5.93 77.25
CA PRO A 655 -30.64 -6.39 77.79
C PRO A 655 -29.59 -6.80 76.77
N VAL A 656 -28.32 -6.78 77.19
CA VAL A 656 -27.18 -7.33 76.44
C VAL A 656 -27.04 -8.81 76.76
N TYR A 657 -27.04 -9.64 75.72
CA TYR A 657 -26.86 -11.08 75.81
C TYR A 657 -25.39 -11.41 75.53
N ARG A 658 -24.74 -12.22 76.36
CA ARG A 658 -23.38 -12.70 76.11
C ARG A 658 -23.36 -14.22 76.17
N LEU A 659 -22.87 -14.83 75.10
CA LEU A 659 -22.69 -16.27 75.03
C LEU A 659 -21.18 -16.56 75.00
N GLY A 660 -20.66 -17.10 76.10
CA GLY A 660 -19.22 -17.15 76.33
C GLY A 660 -18.57 -15.76 76.29
N ASP A 661 -17.30 -15.71 75.88
CA ASP A 661 -16.55 -14.46 75.72
C ASP A 661 -16.49 -13.98 74.26
N THR A 662 -17.07 -14.76 73.33
CA THR A 662 -16.86 -14.61 71.88
C THR A 662 -17.99 -13.91 71.14
N TRP A 663 -19.18 -13.79 71.75
CA TRP A 663 -20.31 -13.09 71.13
C TRP A 663 -21.22 -12.40 72.11
N ALA A 664 -21.70 -11.24 71.66
CA ALA A 664 -22.72 -10.48 72.34
C ALA A 664 -23.85 -10.12 71.36
N GLY A 665 -25.08 -10.41 71.76
CA GLY A 665 -26.29 -9.92 71.11
C GLY A 665 -26.75 -8.63 71.78
N ASN A 666 -27.43 -7.78 71.01
CA ASN A 666 -27.67 -6.39 71.35
C ASN A 666 -26.35 -5.64 71.67
N ALA A 667 -25.41 -5.70 70.72
CA ALA A 667 -24.14 -4.99 70.78
C ALA A 667 -23.53 -4.80 69.38
N ARG A 668 -22.69 -3.76 69.23
CA ARG A 668 -21.79 -3.62 68.08
C ARG A 668 -20.50 -4.38 68.35
N ASP A 669 -20.08 -5.24 67.42
CA ASP A 669 -18.79 -5.92 67.51
C ASP A 669 -17.62 -5.02 67.06
N SER A 670 -16.38 -5.46 67.29
CA SER A 670 -15.16 -4.72 66.91
C SER A 670 -14.97 -4.54 65.40
N PHE A 671 -15.75 -5.24 64.58
CA PHE A 671 -15.74 -5.15 63.12
C PHE A 671 -16.86 -4.24 62.60
N GLY A 672 -17.56 -3.54 63.50
CA GLY A 672 -18.63 -2.61 63.16
C GLY A 672 -19.95 -3.29 62.80
N VAL A 673 -20.13 -4.57 63.11
CA VAL A 673 -21.39 -5.29 62.87
C VAL A 673 -22.32 -5.09 64.08
N ASP A 674 -23.51 -4.58 63.84
CA ASP A 674 -24.55 -4.44 64.86
C ASP A 674 -25.32 -5.76 64.98
N TRP A 675 -25.24 -6.42 66.13
CA TRP A 675 -25.97 -7.63 66.47
C TRP A 675 -27.20 -7.26 67.28
N ILE A 676 -28.39 -7.48 66.74
CA ILE A 676 -29.67 -7.11 67.38
C ILE A 676 -30.46 -8.38 67.64
N VAL A 677 -30.79 -8.66 68.91
CA VAL A 677 -31.66 -9.77 69.31
C VAL A 677 -33.10 -9.28 69.20
N THR A 678 -33.87 -9.86 68.29
CA THR A 678 -35.29 -9.51 68.10
C THR A 678 -36.23 -10.40 68.89
N GLU A 679 -35.81 -11.60 69.28
CA GLU A 679 -36.63 -12.55 70.02
C GLU A 679 -35.78 -13.42 70.97
N ALA A 680 -36.27 -13.61 72.21
CA ALA A 680 -35.63 -14.40 73.26
C ALA A 680 -36.66 -15.29 73.97
N GLU A 681 -36.73 -16.56 73.59
CA GLU A 681 -37.65 -17.54 74.16
C GLU A 681 -37.00 -18.34 75.30
N GLY A 682 -37.81 -18.73 76.30
CA GLY A 682 -37.39 -19.62 77.39
C GLY A 682 -36.71 -18.97 78.60
N TRP A 683 -36.85 -17.65 78.73
CA TRP A 683 -36.40 -16.86 79.87
C TRP A 683 -37.58 -16.38 80.74
N SER A 684 -37.38 -16.13 82.03
CA SER A 684 -38.44 -15.97 83.05
C SER A 684 -39.33 -14.72 82.96
N SER A 685 -39.31 -14.01 81.83
CA SER A 685 -40.27 -12.95 81.48
C SER A 685 -41.09 -13.24 80.21
N SER A 686 -40.90 -14.40 79.58
CA SER A 686 -41.64 -14.87 78.41
C SER A 686 -42.53 -16.08 78.79
N PRO A 687 -43.52 -16.47 77.96
CA PRO A 687 -44.45 -17.56 78.27
C PRO A 687 -43.74 -18.86 78.73
N PRO A 688 -44.37 -19.66 79.62
CA PRO A 688 -43.74 -20.84 80.19
C PRO A 688 -43.30 -21.84 79.10
N VAL A 689 -42.04 -22.27 79.18
CA VAL A 689 -41.41 -23.25 78.29
C VAL A 689 -42.19 -24.56 78.29
N SER A 690 -42.47 -25.06 77.08
CA SER A 690 -43.09 -26.37 76.87
C SER A 690 -42.08 -27.49 77.21
N PRO A 691 -42.39 -28.45 78.10
CA PRO A 691 -41.54 -29.61 78.31
C PRO A 691 -41.52 -30.47 77.04
N THR A 692 -40.34 -30.70 76.46
CA THR A 692 -40.19 -31.61 75.33
C THR A 692 -40.36 -33.04 75.82
N GLY A 693 -41.46 -33.68 75.40
CA GLY A 693 -41.66 -35.12 75.54
C GLY A 693 -40.87 -35.90 74.48
N ALA A 694 -40.69 -37.18 74.80
CA ALA A 694 -40.15 -38.27 73.98
C ALA A 694 -38.62 -38.48 73.98
N ASP A 695 -38.29 -39.65 74.54
CA ASP A 695 -37.36 -40.66 74.01
C ASP A 695 -35.96 -40.88 74.63
N LEU A 696 -35.80 -42.16 74.99
CA LEU A 696 -34.61 -42.97 75.28
C LEU A 696 -34.01 -42.86 76.69
N GLY A 697 -34.30 -43.89 77.48
CA GLY A 697 -33.73 -44.13 78.78
C GLY A 697 -32.35 -44.81 78.76
N GLY A 698 -31.72 -44.78 79.94
CA GLY A 698 -30.72 -45.76 80.39
C GLY A 698 -29.26 -45.44 80.08
N MET A 699 -28.59 -44.71 80.98
CA MET A 699 -27.43 -45.14 81.78
C MET A 699 -26.64 -43.92 82.30
N ASP A 700 -26.45 -43.89 83.61
CA ASP A 700 -25.45 -43.17 84.42
C ASP A 700 -25.28 -41.64 84.27
N GLY A 701 -25.84 -40.90 85.24
CA GLY A 701 -25.37 -39.55 85.63
C GLY A 701 -25.75 -38.34 84.76
N ALA A 702 -26.65 -38.49 83.78
CA ALA A 702 -26.86 -37.50 82.73
C ALA A 702 -28.06 -36.55 82.90
N TRP A 703 -27.94 -35.37 82.28
CA TRP A 703 -28.87 -34.24 82.18
C TRP A 703 -30.19 -34.56 81.44
N ALA A 704 -30.88 -35.63 81.82
CA ALA A 704 -32.17 -36.03 81.28
C ALA A 704 -32.90 -36.93 82.30
N GLY A 705 -33.55 -36.29 83.28
CA GLY A 705 -34.50 -36.96 84.16
C GLY A 705 -35.92 -36.51 83.83
N ALA A 706 -36.80 -37.45 83.49
CA ALA A 706 -38.22 -37.19 83.29
C ALA A 706 -38.91 -36.93 84.64
N GLY A 707 -38.94 -35.67 85.03
CA GLY A 707 -39.84 -35.13 86.04
C GLY A 707 -40.64 -33.98 85.44
N ARG A 708 -41.68 -33.51 86.13
CA ARG A 708 -42.51 -32.33 85.76
C ARG A 708 -41.70 -31.00 85.68
N TYR A 709 -40.37 -31.07 85.65
CA TYR A 709 -39.34 -30.02 85.66
C TYR A 709 -38.05 -30.51 84.93
N GLY A 710 -38.12 -30.83 83.63
CA GLY A 710 -36.97 -31.28 82.80
C GLY A 710 -36.08 -30.15 82.24
N PRO A 711 -35.05 -30.46 81.41
CA PRO A 711 -34.20 -29.45 80.78
C PRO A 711 -35.01 -28.44 79.95
N ARG A 712 -34.57 -27.18 79.91
CA ARG A 712 -35.28 -26.08 79.24
C ARG A 712 -34.56 -25.63 77.98
N ALA A 713 -35.31 -25.40 76.90
CA ALA A 713 -34.81 -24.78 75.67
C ALA A 713 -34.81 -23.24 75.79
N ILE A 714 -33.77 -22.61 75.27
CA ILE A 714 -33.62 -21.15 75.15
C ILE A 714 -33.32 -20.87 73.67
N VAL A 715 -34.02 -19.95 73.03
CA VAL A 715 -33.73 -19.57 71.64
C VAL A 715 -33.46 -18.08 71.60
N LEU A 716 -32.32 -17.70 71.03
CA LEU A 716 -32.00 -16.31 70.70
C LEU A 716 -32.05 -16.14 69.19
N SER A 717 -32.88 -15.23 68.68
CA SER A 717 -32.97 -14.89 67.26
C SER A 717 -32.87 -13.39 67.07
N GLY A 718 -32.36 -12.98 65.91
CA GLY A 718 -32.05 -11.58 65.65
C GLY A 718 -31.62 -11.25 64.23
N VAL A 719 -31.22 -10.00 64.04
CA VAL A 719 -30.68 -9.44 62.80
C VAL A 719 -29.26 -8.94 63.04
N ALA A 720 -28.37 -9.07 62.06
CA ALA A 720 -27.04 -8.50 62.06
C ALA A 720 -26.87 -7.58 60.85
N ILE A 721 -26.35 -6.37 61.08
CA ILE A 721 -26.14 -5.33 60.06
C ILE A 721 -24.63 -5.03 59.98
N ALA A 722 -24.02 -5.23 58.81
CA ALA A 722 -22.59 -5.09 58.59
C ALA A 722 -22.24 -3.89 57.69
N PRO A 723 -21.07 -3.25 57.82
CA PRO A 723 -20.71 -2.03 57.08
C PRO A 723 -20.41 -2.23 55.59
N SER A 724 -20.26 -3.48 55.14
CA SER A 724 -20.08 -3.86 53.74
C SER A 724 -20.43 -5.33 53.54
N ARG A 725 -20.59 -5.75 52.28
CA ARG A 725 -20.86 -7.15 51.94
C ARG A 725 -19.75 -8.09 52.40
N MET A 726 -18.50 -7.64 52.29
CA MET A 726 -17.35 -8.41 52.76
C MET A 726 -17.37 -8.57 54.29
N ALA A 727 -17.74 -7.51 55.02
CA ALA A 727 -17.88 -7.58 56.47
C ALA A 727 -19.03 -8.49 56.91
N MET A 728 -20.15 -8.51 56.17
CA MET A 728 -21.29 -9.41 56.42
C MET A 728 -20.88 -10.88 56.31
N LEU A 729 -20.16 -11.25 55.24
CA LEU A 729 -19.70 -12.62 55.02
C LEU A 729 -18.75 -13.08 56.14
N ALA A 730 -17.82 -12.20 56.55
CA ALA A 730 -16.94 -12.47 57.68
C ALA A 730 -17.72 -12.62 59.00
N ALA A 731 -18.78 -11.84 59.21
CA ALA A 731 -19.61 -11.89 60.41
C ALA A 731 -20.34 -13.23 60.58
N LYS A 732 -20.90 -13.78 59.49
CA LYS A 732 -21.57 -15.10 59.49
C LYS A 732 -20.62 -16.22 59.89
N GLN A 733 -19.41 -16.20 59.35
CA GLN A 733 -18.36 -17.17 59.70
C GLN A 733 -18.02 -17.09 61.19
N ARG A 734 -17.87 -15.89 61.76
CA ARG A 734 -17.63 -15.71 63.19
C ARG A 734 -18.78 -16.26 64.04
N LEU A 735 -20.04 -15.96 63.69
CA LEU A 735 -21.20 -16.45 64.43
C LEU A 735 -21.31 -17.97 64.43
N ALA A 736 -21.08 -18.62 63.29
CA ALA A 736 -21.14 -20.07 63.19
C ALA A 736 -20.12 -20.77 64.13
N SER A 737 -19.04 -20.08 64.49
CA SER A 737 -17.98 -20.58 65.37
C SER A 737 -18.17 -20.26 66.86
N VAL A 738 -19.29 -19.63 67.25
CA VAL A 738 -19.43 -19.02 68.59
C VAL A 738 -19.49 -20.03 69.74
N ILE A 739 -20.10 -21.19 69.50
CA ILE A 739 -20.20 -22.30 70.45
C ILE A 739 -20.22 -23.61 69.66
N HIS A 740 -19.39 -24.57 70.07
CA HIS A 740 -19.37 -25.88 69.45
C HIS A 740 -20.50 -26.78 69.99
N PRO A 741 -21.16 -27.64 69.18
CA PRO A 741 -22.28 -28.49 69.63
C PRO A 741 -22.01 -29.39 70.85
N ARG A 742 -20.73 -29.75 71.06
CA ARG A 742 -20.28 -30.60 72.18
C ARG A 742 -19.78 -29.81 73.40
N GLN A 743 -19.71 -28.48 73.32
CA GLN A 743 -19.15 -27.62 74.35
C GLN A 743 -20.25 -26.97 75.19
N GLN A 744 -19.96 -26.72 76.47
CA GLN A 744 -20.80 -25.89 77.33
C GLN A 744 -20.29 -24.45 77.30
N ALA A 745 -21.21 -23.49 77.29
CA ALA A 745 -20.92 -22.07 77.43
C ALA A 745 -21.74 -21.45 78.57
N GLN A 746 -21.32 -20.26 79.00
CA GLN A 746 -22.13 -19.44 79.88
C GLN A 746 -22.96 -18.47 79.04
N LEU A 747 -24.28 -18.51 79.19
CA LEU A 747 -25.16 -17.45 78.75
C LEU A 747 -25.34 -16.46 79.90
N ARG A 748 -24.86 -15.23 79.72
CA ARG A 748 -25.03 -14.12 80.66
C ARG A 748 -25.97 -13.09 80.05
N VAL A 749 -26.95 -12.64 80.81
CA VAL A 749 -27.87 -11.57 80.42
C VAL A 749 -27.70 -10.43 81.41
N ILE A 750 -27.47 -9.22 80.90
CA ILE A 750 -27.26 -8.02 81.71
C ILE A 750 -28.35 -7.01 81.35
N ASP A 751 -29.17 -6.64 82.34
CA ASP A 751 -30.09 -5.52 82.28
C ASP A 751 -29.73 -4.45 83.33
N ALA A 752 -30.47 -3.33 83.35
CA ALA A 752 -30.21 -2.21 84.25
C ALA A 752 -30.46 -2.51 85.75
N ARG A 753 -31.13 -3.62 86.08
CA ARG A 753 -31.57 -4.01 87.43
C ARG A 753 -30.85 -5.25 87.96
N MET A 754 -30.37 -6.15 87.11
CA MET A 754 -29.66 -7.37 87.50
C MET A 754 -28.84 -8.01 86.38
N ALA A 755 -27.85 -8.81 86.77
CA ALA A 755 -27.15 -9.74 85.88
C ALA A 755 -27.52 -11.17 86.24
N ARG A 756 -27.87 -11.97 85.23
CA ARG A 756 -28.29 -13.36 85.36
C ARG A 756 -27.40 -14.27 84.51
N GLN A 757 -27.18 -15.52 84.94
CA GLN A 757 -26.31 -16.46 84.23
C GLN A 757 -26.88 -17.88 84.21
N ALA A 758 -26.67 -18.58 83.11
CA ALA A 758 -26.97 -20.00 82.97
C ALA A 758 -25.86 -20.73 82.22
N ARG A 759 -25.56 -21.97 82.62
CA ARG A 759 -24.76 -22.88 81.79
C ARG A 759 -25.65 -23.46 80.71
N VAL A 760 -25.26 -23.27 79.46
CA VAL A 760 -26.00 -23.71 78.29
C VAL A 760 -25.10 -24.56 77.39
N ARG A 761 -25.72 -25.37 76.53
CA ARG A 761 -25.08 -25.97 75.36
C ARG A 761 -25.97 -25.75 74.16
N LEU A 762 -25.40 -25.85 72.97
CA LEU A 762 -26.14 -25.73 71.72
C LEU A 762 -27.14 -26.89 71.60
N ALA A 763 -28.40 -26.58 71.29
CA ALA A 763 -29.47 -27.56 71.12
C ALA A 763 -29.51 -28.12 69.70
N ASP A 764 -29.24 -27.28 68.70
CA ASP A 764 -29.17 -27.61 67.27
C ASP A 764 -28.24 -26.59 66.57
N ARG A 765 -27.99 -26.68 65.26
CA ARG A 765 -27.12 -25.73 64.53
C ARG A 765 -27.57 -24.27 64.67
N ILE A 766 -26.60 -23.37 64.53
CA ILE A 766 -26.86 -21.93 64.35
C ILE A 766 -27.31 -21.71 62.90
N GLU A 767 -28.37 -20.93 62.73
CA GLU A 767 -28.97 -20.66 61.41
C GLU A 767 -28.74 -19.19 61.04
N THR A 768 -28.47 -18.92 59.76
CA THR A 768 -28.34 -17.57 59.21
C THR A 768 -29.02 -17.45 57.86
N THR A 769 -29.69 -16.33 57.60
CA THR A 769 -30.42 -16.06 56.34
C THR A 769 -30.15 -14.64 55.84
N ASP A 770 -29.59 -14.49 54.66
CA ASP A 770 -29.30 -13.20 54.01
C ASP A 770 -30.60 -12.43 53.72
N GLN A 771 -30.61 -11.13 54.01
CA GLN A 771 -31.74 -10.24 53.72
C GLN A 771 -31.37 -9.22 52.65
N THR A 772 -30.20 -8.59 52.77
CA THR A 772 -29.65 -7.64 51.79
C THR A 772 -28.13 -7.86 51.64
N ALA A 773 -27.44 -7.01 50.86
CA ALA A 773 -25.98 -7.05 50.74
C ALA A 773 -25.24 -6.86 52.07
N HIS A 774 -25.91 -6.33 53.09
CA HIS A 774 -25.30 -5.92 54.37
C HIS A 774 -26.04 -6.47 55.60
N VAL A 775 -27.20 -7.10 55.43
CA VAL A 775 -28.06 -7.53 56.54
C VAL A 775 -28.34 -9.03 56.45
N PHE A 776 -28.25 -9.74 57.58
CA PHE A 776 -28.70 -11.14 57.68
C PHE A 776 -29.39 -11.43 59.01
N GLN A 777 -30.37 -12.32 58.99
CA GLN A 777 -31.02 -12.88 60.17
C GLN A 777 -30.18 -14.01 60.75
N TRP A 778 -30.27 -14.23 62.06
CA TRP A 778 -29.58 -15.29 62.76
C TRP A 778 -30.43 -15.92 63.87
N ARG A 779 -30.17 -17.19 64.20
CA ARG A 779 -30.86 -17.94 65.26
C ARG A 779 -29.92 -18.90 65.98
N ILE A 780 -29.92 -18.88 67.32
CA ILE A 780 -29.07 -19.66 68.23
C ILE A 780 -29.97 -20.46 69.20
N PRO A 781 -30.21 -21.76 68.96
CA PRO A 781 -30.96 -22.63 69.86
C PRO A 781 -30.06 -23.24 70.95
N LEU A 782 -30.44 -23.11 72.22
CA LEU A 782 -29.67 -23.46 73.42
C LEU A 782 -30.51 -24.32 74.41
N MET A 783 -29.85 -25.03 75.33
CA MET A 783 -30.51 -25.81 76.40
C MET A 783 -29.79 -25.77 77.77
N THR A 784 -30.54 -25.85 78.89
CA THR A 784 -30.07 -25.77 80.31
C THR A 784 -30.70 -26.82 81.28
N ALA A 785 -30.12 -27.08 82.46
CA ALA A 785 -30.53 -28.07 83.50
C ALA A 785 -31.56 -27.59 84.56
N ASP A 786 -32.07 -28.53 85.39
CA ASP A 786 -33.07 -28.32 86.46
C ASP A 786 -32.55 -27.47 87.67
N PRO A 787 -33.31 -26.47 88.17
CA PRO A 787 -32.79 -25.43 89.09
C PRO A 787 -33.04 -25.68 90.59
N ARG A 788 -33.67 -26.78 91.01
CA ARG A 788 -34.09 -27.03 92.41
C ARG A 788 -33.03 -27.54 93.39
N ARG A 789 -31.78 -27.78 92.96
CA ARG A 789 -30.78 -28.52 93.78
C ARG A 789 -29.73 -27.70 94.55
N TYR A 790 -29.78 -26.36 94.54
CA TYR A 790 -28.67 -25.54 95.08
C TYR A 790 -29.10 -24.21 95.75
N ALA A 791 -29.84 -24.26 96.88
CA ALA A 791 -30.12 -23.07 97.71
C ALA A 791 -29.29 -23.10 99.03
N THR A 792 -28.61 -22.01 99.38
CA THR A 792 -27.52 -22.04 100.39
C THR A 792 -27.73 -21.25 101.70
N THR A 793 -28.80 -20.47 101.94
CA THR A 793 -29.01 -19.86 103.29
C THR A 793 -30.49 -19.51 103.65
N PRO A 794 -31.09 -20.05 104.73
CA PRO A 794 -32.42 -19.65 105.22
C PRO A 794 -32.41 -18.48 106.24
N VAL A 795 -33.48 -17.68 106.31
CA VAL A 795 -33.72 -16.67 107.37
C VAL A 795 -34.25 -17.37 108.64
N ARG A 796 -33.64 -17.16 109.81
CA ARG A 796 -34.05 -17.77 111.10
C ARG A 796 -34.06 -16.76 112.27
N ALA A 797 -35.07 -16.81 113.14
CA ALA A 797 -35.14 -16.04 114.39
C ALA A 797 -35.80 -16.86 115.53
N ALA A 798 -35.45 -16.59 116.80
CA ALA A 798 -36.01 -17.29 117.96
C ALA A 798 -36.10 -16.40 119.22
N ALA A 799 -37.07 -16.68 120.09
CA ALA A 799 -37.29 -16.06 121.40
C ALA A 799 -37.27 -17.13 122.48
N VAL A 800 -36.62 -16.87 123.62
CA VAL A 800 -36.45 -17.82 124.72
C VAL A 800 -36.89 -17.16 126.03
N VAL A 801 -37.75 -17.81 126.82
CA VAL A 801 -38.19 -17.27 128.12
C VAL A 801 -37.19 -17.69 129.19
N THR A 802 -36.49 -16.72 129.80
CA THR A 802 -35.34 -16.99 130.68
C THR A 802 -35.61 -16.86 132.19
N SER A 803 -36.77 -16.36 132.64
CA SER A 803 -37.09 -16.16 134.08
C SER A 803 -38.60 -16.15 134.44
N LEU A 804 -38.88 -16.29 135.75
CA LEU A 804 -40.12 -16.74 136.44
C LEU A 804 -41.07 -15.71 137.11
N PRO A 805 -42.37 -15.53 136.80
CA PRO A 805 -43.03 -15.67 135.48
C PRO A 805 -42.41 -14.71 134.47
N GLY A 806 -42.49 -15.03 133.18
CA GLY A 806 -41.75 -14.27 132.16
C GLY A 806 -42.39 -14.24 130.77
N GLN A 807 -41.90 -13.29 129.98
CA GLN A 807 -42.29 -13.04 128.60
C GLN A 807 -41.03 -12.78 127.78
N ALA A 808 -40.97 -13.31 126.55
CA ALA A 808 -39.86 -13.10 125.63
C ALA A 808 -40.36 -12.91 124.19
N SER A 809 -39.79 -11.93 123.50
CA SER A 809 -40.19 -11.58 122.12
C SER A 809 -39.06 -11.86 121.13
N MET A 810 -39.43 -12.23 119.90
CA MET A 810 -38.53 -12.22 118.74
C MET A 810 -39.02 -11.18 117.74
N VAL A 811 -38.09 -10.54 117.06
CA VAL A 811 -38.38 -9.60 115.98
C VAL A 811 -37.87 -10.18 114.65
N VAL A 812 -38.70 -10.14 113.62
CA VAL A 812 -38.38 -10.61 112.26
C VAL A 812 -38.77 -9.53 111.27
N THR A 813 -37.80 -9.08 110.47
CA THR A 813 -38.04 -8.12 109.39
C THR A 813 -38.16 -8.86 108.06
N LEU A 814 -39.25 -8.60 107.34
CA LEU A 814 -39.56 -9.15 106.01
C LEU A 814 -39.58 -8.04 104.97
N ASP A 815 -38.53 -7.94 104.14
CA ASP A 815 -38.39 -6.87 103.14
C ASP A 815 -38.66 -7.36 101.72
N GLY A 816 -39.80 -6.98 101.14
CA GLY A 816 -40.15 -7.23 99.74
C GLY A 816 -41.50 -7.93 99.53
N THR A 817 -41.91 -8.01 98.26
CA THR A 817 -43.08 -8.79 97.81
C THR A 817 -42.61 -10.13 97.28
N TYR A 818 -42.89 -11.21 98.01
CA TYR A 818 -42.48 -12.57 97.66
C TYR A 818 -43.65 -13.35 97.06
N SER A 819 -43.42 -14.11 95.98
CA SER A 819 -44.39 -15.06 95.44
C SER A 819 -44.05 -16.48 95.90
N SER A 820 -44.83 -16.99 96.87
CA SER A 820 -44.82 -18.38 97.36
C SER A 820 -43.53 -18.86 98.03
N ILE A 821 -43.17 -18.25 99.16
CA ILE A 821 -42.05 -18.70 100.01
C ILE A 821 -42.58 -19.45 101.25
N PRO A 822 -42.25 -20.75 101.44
CA PRO A 822 -42.67 -21.49 102.62
C PRO A 822 -41.79 -21.18 103.86
N ALA A 823 -42.44 -20.99 105.02
CA ALA A 823 -41.85 -20.74 106.34
C ALA A 823 -42.48 -21.59 107.46
N ARG A 824 -41.84 -21.70 108.65
CA ARG A 824 -42.34 -22.48 109.81
C ARG A 824 -42.10 -21.80 111.17
N LEU A 825 -43.14 -21.64 112.00
CA LEU A 825 -43.06 -21.22 113.41
C LEU A 825 -43.12 -22.45 114.34
N ARG A 826 -42.29 -22.50 115.39
CA ARG A 826 -42.19 -23.63 116.33
C ARG A 826 -42.13 -23.21 117.78
N LEU A 827 -43.00 -23.77 118.63
CA LEU A 827 -42.99 -23.61 120.09
C LEU A 827 -42.38 -24.86 120.74
N PHE A 828 -41.48 -24.67 121.69
CA PHE A 828 -40.81 -25.72 122.49
C PHE A 828 -41.13 -25.50 123.98
N GLY A 829 -41.44 -26.57 124.72
CA GLY A 829 -41.62 -26.54 126.18
C GLY A 829 -40.31 -26.56 127.00
N PRO A 830 -40.34 -26.65 128.35
CA PRO A 830 -41.53 -26.84 129.17
C PRO A 830 -42.24 -25.53 129.54
N ILE A 831 -43.50 -25.34 129.12
CA ILE A 831 -44.29 -24.12 129.41
C ILE A 831 -45.78 -24.43 129.62
N LEU A 832 -46.34 -23.95 130.73
CA LEU A 832 -47.74 -24.00 131.18
C LEU A 832 -48.45 -22.68 130.84
N ASP A 833 -49.74 -22.74 130.50
CA ASP A 833 -50.60 -21.57 130.33
C ASP A 833 -50.01 -20.49 129.42
N TRP A 834 -49.45 -20.94 128.30
CA TRP A 834 -48.68 -20.09 127.40
C TRP A 834 -49.56 -19.29 126.45
N THR A 835 -49.03 -18.15 126.02
CA THR A 835 -49.60 -17.28 124.99
C THR A 835 -48.52 -16.88 123.97
N ILE A 836 -48.87 -16.88 122.70
CA ILE A 836 -48.07 -16.32 121.60
C ILE A 836 -48.83 -15.13 121.03
N THR A 837 -48.28 -13.94 121.17
CA THR A 837 -48.84 -12.68 120.69
C THR A 837 -48.05 -12.18 119.50
N HIS A 838 -48.73 -11.78 118.43
CA HIS A 838 -48.13 -10.91 117.41
C HIS A 838 -48.46 -9.47 117.78
N GLU A 839 -47.45 -8.69 118.17
CA GLU A 839 -47.66 -7.39 118.81
C GLU A 839 -48.23 -6.37 117.83
N GLU A 840 -47.79 -6.35 116.57
CA GLU A 840 -48.23 -5.37 115.57
C GLU A 840 -49.70 -5.55 115.17
N THR A 841 -50.21 -6.79 115.20
CA THR A 841 -51.63 -7.05 114.91
C THR A 841 -52.48 -7.26 116.16
N GLY A 842 -51.86 -7.31 117.35
CA GLY A 842 -52.52 -7.59 118.64
C GLY A 842 -53.15 -8.98 118.76
N THR A 843 -52.93 -9.87 117.80
CA THR A 843 -53.54 -11.21 117.79
C THR A 843 -52.79 -12.17 118.71
N VAL A 844 -53.53 -12.85 119.58
CA VAL A 844 -52.98 -13.76 120.60
C VAL A 844 -53.47 -15.19 120.38
N MET A 845 -52.56 -16.15 120.33
CA MET A 845 -52.84 -17.57 120.57
C MET A 845 -52.54 -17.90 122.02
N ARG A 846 -53.34 -18.75 122.64
CA ARG A 846 -53.09 -19.22 124.01
C ARG A 846 -53.47 -20.67 124.20
N SER A 847 -52.82 -21.35 125.15
CA SER A 847 -53.28 -22.65 125.63
C SER A 847 -54.53 -22.52 126.50
N ALA A 848 -55.30 -23.60 126.62
CA ALA A 848 -56.35 -23.67 127.64
C ALA A 848 -55.73 -23.64 129.05
N PRO A 849 -56.42 -23.09 130.07
CA PRO A 849 -55.92 -23.05 131.44
C PRO A 849 -55.56 -24.45 131.98
N GLY A 850 -54.43 -24.54 132.67
CA GLY A 850 -53.85 -25.79 133.19
C GLY A 850 -53.11 -26.66 132.17
N LYS A 851 -52.96 -26.24 130.90
CA LYS A 851 -52.29 -27.04 129.85
C LYS A 851 -50.85 -26.61 129.63
N PHE A 852 -49.97 -27.60 129.50
CA PHE A 852 -48.54 -27.37 129.31
C PHE A 852 -47.95 -28.12 128.12
N VAL A 853 -46.86 -27.59 127.58
CA VAL A 853 -45.94 -28.28 126.66
C VAL A 853 -44.80 -28.85 127.50
N PRO A 854 -44.46 -30.16 127.47
CA PRO A 854 -43.28 -30.72 128.14
C PRO A 854 -41.95 -30.34 127.47
N ALA A 855 -40.82 -30.60 128.14
CA ALA A 855 -39.47 -30.17 127.70
C ALA A 855 -39.03 -30.61 126.29
N ASP A 856 -39.46 -31.78 125.83
CA ASP A 856 -39.05 -32.33 124.51
C ASP A 856 -40.13 -32.24 123.42
N THR A 857 -41.31 -31.70 123.76
CA THR A 857 -42.42 -31.60 122.82
C THR A 857 -42.39 -30.24 122.12
N ARG A 858 -42.67 -30.24 120.81
CA ARG A 858 -42.81 -29.00 120.04
C ARG A 858 -44.09 -28.97 119.22
N TYR A 859 -44.67 -27.79 119.11
CA TYR A 859 -45.69 -27.50 118.10
C TYR A 859 -45.04 -26.81 116.90
N SER A 860 -45.49 -27.13 115.68
CA SER A 860 -44.98 -26.52 114.45
C SER A 860 -46.15 -26.05 113.58
N PHE A 861 -46.07 -24.80 113.12
CA PHE A 861 -47.06 -24.14 112.28
C PHE A 861 -46.38 -23.75 110.96
N THR A 862 -47.01 -24.06 109.82
CA THR A 862 -46.44 -23.73 108.50
C THR A 862 -47.07 -22.45 107.97
N ILE A 863 -46.27 -21.56 107.39
CA ILE A 863 -46.67 -20.26 106.90
C ILE A 863 -46.27 -20.14 105.43
N ASP A 864 -47.15 -19.69 104.57
CA ASP A 864 -46.78 -19.25 103.22
C ASP A 864 -46.67 -17.72 103.22
N LEU A 865 -45.46 -17.20 103.01
CA LEU A 865 -45.18 -15.76 103.04
C LEU A 865 -45.75 -15.00 101.83
N GLY A 866 -46.10 -15.70 100.74
CA GLY A 866 -46.67 -15.10 99.53
C GLY A 866 -48.17 -14.83 99.64
N VAL A 867 -48.93 -15.76 100.21
CA VAL A 867 -50.37 -15.55 100.52
C VAL A 867 -50.61 -15.08 101.96
N ARG A 868 -49.56 -15.07 102.79
CA ARG A 868 -49.55 -14.66 104.21
C ARG A 868 -50.55 -15.39 105.09
N GLN A 869 -50.86 -16.64 104.77
CA GLN A 869 -51.75 -17.50 105.54
C GLN A 869 -50.96 -18.59 106.27
N VAL A 870 -51.32 -18.84 107.52
CA VAL A 870 -50.77 -19.93 108.35
C VAL A 870 -51.66 -21.16 108.21
N TRP A 871 -51.07 -22.30 107.85
CA TRP A 871 -51.72 -23.60 107.81
C TRP A 871 -51.14 -24.48 108.93
N GLY A 872 -51.98 -24.91 109.87
CA GLY A 872 -51.55 -25.75 110.98
C GLY A 872 -52.67 -26.64 111.53
N HIS A 873 -52.40 -27.94 111.66
CA HIS A 873 -53.19 -28.85 112.48
C HIS A 873 -52.88 -28.57 113.96
N VAL A 874 -53.81 -27.96 114.70
CA VAL A 874 -53.67 -27.74 116.14
C VAL A 874 -54.47 -28.82 116.90
N PRO A 875 -53.94 -29.44 117.98
CA PRO A 875 -54.70 -30.40 118.77
C PRO A 875 -55.96 -29.76 119.38
N PRO A 876 -57.03 -30.54 119.62
CA PRO A 876 -58.35 -30.05 120.07
C PRO A 876 -58.39 -29.49 121.50
N GLU A 877 -57.26 -29.20 122.12
CA GLU A 877 -57.15 -28.68 123.49
C GLU A 877 -56.55 -27.26 123.54
N VAL A 878 -56.25 -26.67 122.37
CA VAL A 878 -55.75 -25.30 122.22
C VAL A 878 -56.83 -24.46 121.52
N TRP A 879 -57.51 -23.57 122.26
CA TRP A 879 -58.62 -22.75 121.75
C TRP A 879 -58.55 -21.29 122.23
N PRO A 880 -58.82 -20.29 121.36
CA PRO A 880 -59.07 -18.90 121.77
C PRO A 880 -60.54 -18.64 122.16
N GLU A 881 -60.80 -17.77 123.15
CA GLU A 881 -62.14 -17.26 123.52
C GLU A 881 -62.36 -15.81 123.02
N PRO A 882 -63.63 -15.40 122.80
CA PRO A 882 -64.89 -16.11 123.08
C PRO A 882 -65.37 -17.00 121.92
N ARG A 883 -65.96 -18.16 122.24
CA ARG A 883 -66.53 -19.14 121.29
C ARG A 883 -67.76 -18.58 120.54
N PRO A 884 -67.74 -18.42 119.20
CA PRO A 884 -68.96 -18.15 118.44
C PRO A 884 -69.61 -19.48 118.01
N GLY A 885 -70.89 -19.66 118.33
CA GLY A 885 -71.70 -20.82 117.98
C GLY A 885 -71.87 -21.03 116.47
N ARG A 886 -72.29 -22.24 116.09
CA ARG A 886 -72.56 -22.60 114.68
C ARG A 886 -73.53 -21.61 114.04
N SER A 887 -73.20 -21.24 112.79
CA SER A 887 -73.97 -20.49 111.77
C SER A 887 -74.11 -18.96 111.92
N ALA A 888 -73.10 -18.22 111.46
CA ALA A 888 -73.20 -17.07 110.55
C ALA A 888 -71.80 -16.58 110.12
N LEU A 889 -71.58 -16.47 108.80
CA LEU A 889 -70.87 -15.41 108.03
C LEU A 889 -69.72 -14.63 108.74
N THR A 890 -68.55 -14.28 108.21
CA THR A 890 -68.03 -14.10 106.84
C THR A 890 -66.64 -13.48 107.01
N GLY A 891 -65.64 -13.93 106.23
CA GLY A 891 -64.42 -13.17 105.96
C GLY A 891 -63.33 -13.16 107.04
N ARG A 892 -62.36 -14.07 106.87
CA ARG A 892 -61.07 -14.25 107.58
C ARG A 892 -61.14 -15.16 108.82
N PRO A 893 -60.60 -16.40 108.75
CA PRO A 893 -60.35 -17.18 109.95
C PRO A 893 -59.31 -16.44 110.81
N ALA A 894 -59.66 -16.19 112.07
CA ALA A 894 -58.87 -15.44 113.03
C ALA A 894 -57.65 -16.25 113.49
N TRP A 895 -56.58 -16.25 112.69
CA TRP A 895 -55.20 -16.57 113.10
C TRP A 895 -54.23 -15.57 112.45
N TRP A 896 -53.24 -15.11 113.20
CA TRP A 896 -52.31 -14.02 112.86
C TRP A 896 -51.64 -14.12 111.47
N MET A 897 -51.40 -12.95 110.85
CA MET A 897 -50.68 -12.77 109.58
C MET A 897 -49.43 -11.91 109.82
N LEU A 898 -48.29 -12.32 109.26
CA LEU A 898 -47.09 -11.46 109.22
C LEU A 898 -47.30 -10.33 108.20
N ILE A 899 -46.92 -9.12 108.56
CA ILE A 899 -46.99 -7.92 107.72
C ILE A 899 -45.66 -7.68 106.99
N PRO A 900 -45.65 -6.96 105.85
CA PRO A 900 -44.39 -6.48 105.29
C PRO A 900 -43.69 -5.56 106.30
N GLY A 901 -42.36 -5.68 106.40
CA GLY A 901 -41.54 -4.96 107.37
C GLY A 901 -41.31 -5.74 108.66
N THR A 902 -41.14 -5.03 109.77
CA THR A 902 -40.79 -5.60 111.08
C THR A 902 -42.01 -6.20 111.78
N ASN A 903 -41.87 -7.43 112.26
CA ASN A 903 -42.88 -8.21 112.98
C ASN A 903 -42.32 -8.68 114.32
N THR A 904 -43.03 -8.44 115.42
CA THR A 904 -42.66 -8.77 116.79
C THR A 904 -43.60 -9.82 117.32
N ILE A 905 -43.05 -10.98 117.69
CA ILE A 905 -43.80 -12.13 118.17
C ILE A 905 -43.34 -12.45 119.57
N THR A 906 -44.27 -12.44 120.51
CA THR A 906 -44.00 -12.59 121.92
C THR A 906 -44.58 -13.88 122.48
N LEU A 907 -43.75 -14.66 123.17
CA LEU A 907 -44.15 -15.82 123.96
C LEU A 907 -44.20 -15.43 125.45
N ALA A 908 -45.33 -15.62 126.10
CA ALA A 908 -45.49 -15.51 127.55
C ALA A 908 -46.08 -16.81 128.12
N GLY A 909 -45.82 -17.12 129.38
CA GLY A 909 -46.43 -18.26 130.07
C GLY A 909 -45.71 -18.59 131.36
N GLU A 910 -46.28 -19.54 132.10
CA GLU A 910 -45.67 -20.06 133.32
C GLU A 910 -44.73 -21.22 132.95
N PRO A 911 -43.56 -21.36 133.59
CA PRO A 911 -42.77 -22.58 133.47
C PRO A 911 -43.52 -23.77 134.09
N LEU A 912 -43.21 -24.97 133.62
CA LEU A 912 -43.65 -26.17 134.33
C LEU A 912 -42.65 -26.52 135.46
N PRO A 913 -43.04 -26.48 136.74
CA PRO A 913 -42.11 -26.74 137.84
C PRO A 913 -41.51 -28.15 137.79
N GLY A 914 -40.19 -28.27 137.97
CA GLY A 914 -39.50 -29.55 138.09
C GLY A 914 -39.09 -30.26 136.79
N GLN A 915 -39.29 -29.65 135.61
CA GLN A 915 -38.81 -30.19 134.33
C GLN A 915 -37.60 -29.42 133.77
N PRO A 916 -36.52 -30.11 133.34
CA PRO A 916 -35.35 -29.47 132.76
C PRO A 916 -35.65 -28.96 131.34
N GLY A 917 -35.19 -27.74 131.01
CA GLY A 917 -35.34 -27.15 129.67
C GLY A 917 -35.75 -25.68 129.72
N THR A 918 -35.61 -24.96 128.61
CA THR A 918 -36.01 -23.55 128.50
C THR A 918 -37.03 -23.40 127.37
N PRO A 919 -38.26 -22.95 127.65
CA PRO A 919 -39.25 -22.82 126.62
C PRO A 919 -38.87 -21.71 125.63
N ARG A 920 -39.07 -21.99 124.35
CA ARG A 920 -38.68 -21.09 123.26
C ARG A 920 -39.61 -21.17 122.07
N LEU A 921 -39.66 -20.09 121.31
CA LEU A 921 -40.36 -19.96 120.04
C LEU A 921 -39.32 -19.73 118.92
N ALA A 922 -39.48 -20.31 117.72
CA ALA A 922 -38.56 -20.11 116.59
C ALA A 922 -39.26 -20.06 115.21
N LEU A 923 -38.79 -19.22 114.27
CA LEU A 923 -39.29 -19.06 112.90
C LEU A 923 -38.18 -19.32 111.84
N GLU A 924 -38.48 -20.02 110.72
CA GLU A 924 -37.54 -20.40 109.63
C GLU A 924 -38.13 -20.21 108.20
N ALA A 925 -37.40 -19.66 107.18
CA ALA A 925 -37.83 -19.45 105.76
C ALA A 925 -36.72 -19.68 104.67
N TYR A 926 -37.03 -20.04 103.39
CA TYR A 926 -36.07 -20.42 102.30
C TYR A 926 -36.28 -19.73 100.91
N ASP A 927 -35.23 -19.28 100.22
CA ASP A 927 -35.25 -18.70 98.84
C ASP A 927 -34.72 -19.67 97.76
N ALA A 928 -35.25 -19.63 96.53
CA ALA A 928 -34.91 -20.51 95.41
C ALA A 928 -34.46 -19.68 94.19
N TRP A 929 -33.51 -20.21 93.40
CA TRP A 929 -32.98 -19.69 92.12
C TRP A 929 -31.68 -18.83 92.23
N LEU A 930 -30.57 -19.38 91.70
CA LEU A 930 -29.26 -18.76 91.49
C LEU A 930 -29.15 -18.16 90.07
#